data_AF-A0A6V7XA56-F1
#
_entry.id   AF-A0A6V7XA56-F1
#
_cell.length_a   1.000
_cell.length_b   1.000
_cell.length_c   1.000
_cell.angle_alpha   90.00
_cell.angle_beta   90.00
_cell.angle_gamma   90.00
#
_symmetry.space_group_name_H-M   'P 1'
#
loop_
_entity.id
_entity.type
_entity.pdbx_description
1 polymer ?
#
loop_
_entity_poly.entity_id
_entity_poly.type
_entity_poly.pdbx_seq_one_letter_code
_entity_poly.pdbx_strand_id
1 'polypeptide(L)'
;MGVHRQTFYFPSQRLFLPFNQDSLHSECLRRNADIHSLISQLGQLQRSQLEQIQTIPLNTEKEARSHFVGMREKLNSYSTEVAKQIAEADRLCVECADSLSPEQFHLLKENRHCLQHTFERLERQADAILARLDLATALLLEFTSRASSFQSWVFEHGRQLDSLRAESGDPERLDSIRRAFEDLNELILSKRPELNSIEQLAQRIEVEIAAYVDEINDRGGGMSSPICEGIALVTTTQLLQQHQVRETVLRAQEDYESLLSAKQELDQLLQGLSSNSMQYQQRLAEWLSHAEKQILLFNDLPIHPKELTEQSEELADFVNEISIQAPLLENVIENTRELFAHLGGSEAIALQMRTDQLKQRYNNLADDADSKIAIWEKALTLAENLLDGQTELKKHLEDVEEDLQNLSQVSLEEQFQLISTIESDLGPAREQLESIQLISCELQRLTTESRANQLAKESAELLRYFNSVADTVTKKAELLSKAERQSRLIFDVLDFWIDWFNEVQEQIVNAEKPAVDIEQLKQQLKQQRQLNDEISSERNGLRDMITEASKVARDLNLTLGGQEGQEALLTKVERTKKMAEETAELGSERTAELEQAFALAKELDSEYTELNDYMDGFERELCACDPITTGMPAKVLLAQQQHNNVISKNLLLKNNFFKEYSSTNS
;
A
#
# COMPACT_ATOMS: atom_id res chain seq x y z
N MET A 1 -20.48 44.23 124.26
CA MET A 1 -20.90 44.05 125.66
C MET A 1 -20.29 42.73 126.12
N GLY A 2 -19.36 42.75 127.08
CA GLY A 2 -19.71 42.56 128.49
C GLY A 2 -19.59 41.06 128.81
N VAL A 3 -18.42 40.58 129.21
CA VAL A 3 -18.01 40.40 130.63
C VAL A 3 -19.05 39.60 131.41
N HIS A 4 -18.71 38.38 131.83
CA HIS A 4 -18.60 38.09 133.26
C HIS A 4 -17.93 36.74 133.57
N ARG A 5 -16.89 36.86 134.42
CA ARG A 5 -16.32 35.80 135.26
C ARG A 5 -17.39 35.18 136.15
N GLN A 6 -17.28 33.88 136.40
CA GLN A 6 -17.51 33.30 137.72
C GLN A 6 -16.50 32.19 138.00
N THR A 7 -15.49 32.54 138.80
CA THR A 7 -14.72 31.63 139.67
C THR A 7 -15.63 31.01 140.72
N PHE A 8 -15.48 29.72 141.07
CA PHE A 8 -15.53 29.24 142.46
C PHE A 8 -14.88 27.83 142.58
N TYR A 9 -13.84 27.77 143.42
CA TYR A 9 -13.41 26.70 144.33
C TYR A 9 -12.77 25.38 143.83
N PHE A 10 -11.48 25.25 144.19
CA PHE A 10 -10.83 23.99 144.53
C PHE A 10 -11.48 23.35 145.78
N PRO A 11 -11.43 22.01 145.86
CA PRO A 11 -10.62 21.42 146.92
C PRO A 11 -9.58 20.45 146.37
N SER A 12 -8.39 20.67 146.89
CA SER A 12 -7.22 19.81 146.89
C SER A 12 -7.57 18.36 147.26
N GLN A 13 -7.14 17.41 146.43
CA GLN A 13 -6.45 16.22 146.90
C GLN A 13 -5.62 15.64 145.76
N ARG A 14 -4.30 15.88 145.85
CA ARG A 14 -3.30 15.07 145.16
C ARG A 14 -3.51 13.63 145.63
N LEU A 15 -3.98 12.77 144.74
CA LEU A 15 -3.61 11.38 144.75
C LEU A 15 -2.66 11.20 143.57
N PHE A 16 -1.38 11.43 143.83
CA PHE A 16 -0.30 10.80 143.09
C PHE A 16 -0.50 9.29 143.29
N LEU A 17 -1.27 8.67 142.40
CA LEU A 17 -1.15 7.24 142.16
C LEU A 17 0.20 7.09 141.45
N PRO A 18 1.16 6.33 142.01
CA PRO A 18 2.34 5.99 141.26
C PRO A 18 1.86 5.11 140.10
N PHE A 19 1.88 5.65 138.88
CA PHE A 19 1.85 4.80 137.71
C PHE A 19 3.08 3.90 137.84
N ASN A 20 2.84 2.60 138.01
CA ASN A 20 3.91 1.61 138.04
C ASN A 20 4.67 1.72 136.72
N GLN A 21 5.94 2.14 136.75
CA GLN A 21 6.76 2.25 135.53
C GLN A 21 6.78 0.92 134.74
N ASP A 22 6.67 -0.23 135.43
CA ASP A 22 6.55 -1.56 134.81
C ASP A 22 5.22 -1.80 134.07
N SER A 23 4.11 -1.18 134.52
CA SER A 23 2.80 -1.27 133.85
C SER A 23 2.75 -0.40 132.60
N LEU A 24 3.43 0.74 132.61
CA LEU A 24 3.48 1.66 131.48
C LEU A 24 4.43 1.16 130.38
N HIS A 25 5.58 0.62 130.79
CA HIS A 25 6.55 0.00 129.89
C HIS A 25 5.95 -1.21 129.15
N SER A 26 5.20 -2.05 129.86
CA SER A 26 4.50 -3.19 129.26
C SER A 26 3.36 -2.77 128.32
N GLU A 27 2.67 -1.67 128.60
CA GLU A 27 1.65 -1.11 127.69
C GLU A 27 2.28 -0.52 126.42
N CYS A 28 3.38 0.25 126.52
CA CYS A 28 4.11 0.75 125.35
C CYS A 28 4.73 -0.37 124.50
N LEU A 29 5.27 -1.41 125.13
CA LEU A 29 5.77 -2.60 124.42
C LEU A 29 4.64 -3.34 123.69
N ARG A 30 3.48 -3.50 124.34
CA ARG A 30 2.30 -4.12 123.73
C ARG A 30 1.81 -3.32 122.54
N ARG A 31 1.73 -1.99 122.64
CA ARG A 31 1.31 -1.13 121.52
C ARG A 31 2.31 -1.11 120.39
N ASN A 32 3.61 -1.08 120.68
CA ASN A 32 4.63 -1.25 119.65
C ASN A 32 4.52 -2.62 118.97
N ALA A 33 4.22 -3.70 119.70
CA ALA A 33 3.98 -5.02 119.11
C ALA A 33 2.72 -5.06 118.24
N ASP A 34 1.62 -4.46 118.68
CA ASP A 34 0.37 -4.35 117.92
C ASP A 34 0.58 -3.51 116.64
N ILE A 35 1.27 -2.37 116.74
CA ILE A 35 1.65 -1.51 115.61
C ILE A 35 2.56 -2.26 114.63
N HIS A 36 3.60 -2.95 115.11
CA HIS A 36 4.47 -3.75 114.25
C HIS A 36 3.73 -4.91 113.58
N SER A 37 2.77 -5.54 114.27
CA SER A 37 1.91 -6.57 113.68
C SER A 37 1.07 -6.01 112.54
N LEU A 38 0.45 -4.83 112.73
CA LEU A 38 -0.31 -4.15 111.68
C LEU A 38 0.58 -3.73 110.51
N ILE A 39 1.76 -3.16 110.76
CA ILE A 39 2.73 -2.83 109.70
C ILE A 39 3.14 -4.09 108.93
N SER A 40 3.34 -5.22 109.62
CA SER A 40 3.67 -6.50 108.98
C SER A 40 2.53 -7.03 108.11
N GLN A 41 1.28 -6.96 108.59
CA GLN A 41 0.09 -7.36 107.85
C GLN A 41 -0.14 -6.46 106.62
N LEU A 42 0.04 -5.14 106.76
CA LEU A 42 0.00 -4.19 105.64
C LEU A 42 1.12 -4.47 104.62
N GLY A 43 2.33 -4.83 105.10
CA GLY A 43 3.44 -5.24 104.24
C GLY A 43 3.19 -6.58 103.52
N GLN A 44 2.51 -7.53 104.16
CA GLN A 44 2.07 -8.78 103.50
C GLN A 44 0.98 -8.51 102.46
N LEU A 45 0.04 -7.62 102.76
CA LEU A 45 -1.00 -7.20 101.81
C LEU A 45 -0.36 -6.59 100.55
N GLN A 46 0.61 -5.68 100.72
CA GLN A 46 1.35 -5.07 99.60
C GLN A 46 2.17 -6.10 98.80
N ARG A 47 2.78 -7.11 99.44
CA ARG A 47 3.48 -8.18 98.71
C ARG A 47 2.51 -9.07 97.92
N SER A 48 1.40 -9.47 98.53
CA SER A 48 0.37 -10.26 97.86
C SER A 48 -0.25 -9.52 96.66
N GLN A 49 -0.36 -8.20 96.76
CA GLN A 49 -0.77 -7.32 95.67
C GLN A 49 0.22 -7.39 94.51
N LEU A 50 1.52 -7.16 94.77
CA LEU A 50 2.56 -7.17 93.74
C LEU A 50 2.66 -8.54 93.05
N GLU A 51 2.56 -9.65 93.80
CA GLU A 51 2.57 -11.00 93.24
C GLU A 51 1.34 -11.29 92.36
N GLN A 52 0.16 -10.80 92.75
CA GLN A 52 -1.07 -11.02 91.97
C GLN A 52 -1.12 -10.16 90.70
N ILE A 53 -0.64 -8.91 90.74
CA ILE A 53 -0.56 -8.04 89.56
C ILE A 53 0.38 -8.63 88.49
N GLN A 54 1.47 -9.29 88.88
CA GLN A 54 2.37 -9.96 87.94
C GLN A 54 1.68 -11.08 87.14
N THR A 55 0.58 -11.62 87.65
CA THR A 55 -0.17 -12.70 87.01
C THR A 55 -1.37 -12.21 86.20
N ILE A 56 -1.78 -10.94 86.33
CA ILE A 56 -2.94 -10.39 85.64
C ILE A 56 -2.48 -9.72 84.35
N PRO A 57 -2.81 -10.27 83.17
CA PRO A 57 -2.55 -9.58 81.93
C PRO A 57 -3.44 -8.33 81.85
N LEU A 58 -2.90 -7.17 81.43
CA LEU A 58 -3.67 -5.92 81.36
C LEU A 58 -4.84 -5.98 80.37
N ASN A 59 -4.93 -7.01 79.52
CA ASN A 59 -6.07 -7.25 78.63
C ASN A 59 -7.34 -7.69 79.39
N THR A 60 -7.21 -8.08 80.66
CA THR A 60 -8.31 -8.31 81.59
C THR A 60 -8.39 -7.15 82.58
N GLU A 61 -8.50 -5.94 82.04
CA GLU A 61 -8.71 -4.69 82.79
C GLU A 61 -9.80 -4.85 83.87
N LYS A 62 -10.89 -5.54 83.55
CA LYS A 62 -11.98 -5.85 84.48
C LYS A 62 -11.51 -6.67 85.69
N GLU A 63 -10.57 -7.60 85.49
CA GLU A 63 -10.01 -8.43 86.54
C GLU A 63 -8.98 -7.66 87.38
N ALA A 64 -8.11 -6.86 86.72
CA ALA A 64 -7.17 -5.96 87.39
C ALA A 64 -7.91 -4.94 88.26
N ARG A 65 -8.93 -4.28 87.71
CA ARG A 65 -9.79 -3.34 88.43
C ARG A 65 -10.53 -4.01 89.58
N SER A 66 -11.11 -5.19 89.37
CA SER A 66 -11.80 -5.95 90.42
C SER A 66 -10.85 -6.32 91.57
N HIS A 67 -9.60 -6.63 91.26
CA HIS A 67 -8.57 -6.95 92.24
C HIS A 67 -8.19 -5.74 93.10
N PHE A 68 -7.92 -4.58 92.49
CA PHE A 68 -7.61 -3.35 93.22
C PHE A 68 -8.79 -2.80 94.02
N VAL A 69 -10.03 -2.95 93.53
CA VAL A 69 -11.24 -2.65 94.31
C VAL A 69 -11.32 -3.52 95.55
N GLY A 70 -11.16 -4.84 95.42
CA GLY A 70 -11.17 -5.76 96.55
C GLY A 70 -10.01 -5.53 97.52
N MET A 71 -8.86 -5.07 97.03
CA MET A 71 -7.73 -4.66 97.87
C MET A 71 -8.02 -3.38 98.64
N ARG A 72 -8.61 -2.37 98.00
CA ARG A 72 -9.03 -1.14 98.68
C ARG A 72 -10.05 -1.44 99.78
N GLU A 73 -10.98 -2.36 99.54
CA GLU A 73 -11.91 -2.84 100.56
C GLU A 73 -11.19 -3.51 101.75
N LYS A 74 -10.17 -4.34 101.47
CA LYS A 74 -9.32 -4.93 102.52
C LYS A 74 -8.52 -3.89 103.29
N LEU A 75 -7.91 -2.90 102.63
CA LEU A 75 -7.21 -1.78 103.30
C LEU A 75 -8.17 -1.01 104.20
N ASN A 76 -9.37 -0.70 103.71
CA ASN A 76 -10.38 0.02 104.47
C ASN A 76 -10.84 -0.77 105.72
N SER A 77 -10.81 -2.11 105.69
CA SER A 77 -11.09 -2.95 106.87
C SER A 77 -10.07 -2.76 108.01
N TYR A 78 -8.82 -2.39 107.69
CA TYR A 78 -7.79 -2.05 108.67
C TYR A 78 -7.91 -0.61 109.20
N SER A 79 -8.63 0.28 108.50
CA SER A 79 -8.73 1.71 108.83
C SER A 79 -9.15 1.97 110.28
N THR A 80 -10.16 1.24 110.76
CA THR A 80 -10.67 1.42 112.14
C THR A 80 -9.64 0.98 113.19
N GLU A 81 -8.94 -0.14 112.96
CA GLU A 81 -7.94 -0.64 113.91
C GLU A 81 -6.64 0.18 113.85
N VAL A 82 -6.22 0.64 112.67
CA VAL A 82 -5.09 1.56 112.49
C VAL A 82 -5.36 2.88 113.19
N ALA A 83 -6.53 3.50 112.98
CA ALA A 83 -6.93 4.73 113.65
C ALA A 83 -6.95 4.58 115.17
N LYS A 84 -7.42 3.42 115.67
CA LYS A 84 -7.41 3.09 117.10
C LYS A 84 -5.98 2.98 117.65
N GLN A 85 -5.08 2.24 117.00
CA GLN A 85 -3.70 2.10 117.48
C GLN A 85 -2.91 3.42 117.40
N ILE A 86 -3.19 4.27 116.40
CA ILE A 86 -2.64 5.63 116.31
C ILE A 86 -3.16 6.50 117.46
N ALA A 87 -4.48 6.52 117.70
CA ALA A 87 -5.09 7.31 118.77
C ALA A 87 -4.63 6.85 120.17
N GLU A 88 -4.47 5.54 120.37
CA GLU A 88 -3.93 4.96 121.60
C GLU A 88 -2.45 5.31 121.80
N ALA A 89 -1.63 5.30 120.72
CA ALA A 89 -0.24 5.73 120.77
C ALA A 89 -0.10 7.26 121.01
N ASP A 90 -0.96 8.08 120.40
CA ASP A 90 -1.02 9.54 120.64
C ASP A 90 -1.44 9.85 122.08
N ARG A 91 -2.43 9.11 122.62
CA ARG A 91 -2.83 9.19 124.02
C ARG A 91 -1.66 8.90 124.95
N LEU A 92 -0.91 7.81 124.72
CA LEU A 92 0.26 7.45 125.52
C LEU A 92 1.39 8.49 125.41
N CYS A 93 1.58 9.09 124.23
CA CYS A 93 2.54 10.18 124.04
C CYS A 93 2.14 11.47 124.81
N VAL A 94 0.85 11.73 125.02
CA VAL A 94 0.36 12.92 125.74
C VAL A 94 0.26 12.68 127.25
N GLU A 95 -0.33 11.55 127.68
CA GLU A 95 -0.57 11.24 129.09
C GLU A 95 0.71 10.82 129.83
N CYS A 96 1.74 10.34 129.10
CA CYS A 96 2.93 9.74 129.70
C CYS A 96 4.25 10.37 129.26
N ALA A 97 4.21 11.59 128.71
CA ALA A 97 5.38 12.30 128.19
C ALA A 97 6.54 12.43 129.19
N ASP A 98 6.24 12.70 130.46
CA ASP A 98 7.24 12.90 131.53
C ASP A 98 7.73 11.58 132.17
N SER A 99 7.14 10.44 131.82
CA SER A 99 7.34 9.13 132.48
C SER A 99 7.99 8.06 131.58
N LEU A 100 8.09 8.32 130.27
CA LEU A 100 8.72 7.43 129.29
C LEU A 100 10.20 7.79 129.09
N SER A 101 11.04 6.79 128.78
CA SER A 101 12.42 7.09 128.36
C SER A 101 12.41 7.77 126.97
N PRO A 102 13.39 8.64 126.67
CA PRO A 102 13.48 9.28 125.35
C PRO A 102 13.45 8.25 124.21
N GLU A 103 14.13 7.12 124.37
CA GLU A 103 14.15 6.02 123.38
C GLU A 103 12.77 5.38 123.20
N GLN A 104 12.02 5.13 124.27
CA GLN A 104 10.68 4.53 124.19
C GLN A 104 9.66 5.49 123.57
N PHE A 105 9.74 6.77 123.91
CA PHE A 105 8.92 7.81 123.33
C PHE A 105 9.20 7.99 121.83
N HIS A 106 10.49 8.05 121.46
CA HIS A 106 10.90 8.14 120.05
C HIS A 106 10.45 6.90 119.26
N LEU A 107 10.64 5.69 119.79
CA LEU A 107 10.25 4.45 119.12
C LEU A 107 8.73 4.34 118.92
N LEU A 108 7.93 4.66 119.95
CA LEU A 108 6.47 4.65 119.83
C LEU A 108 5.99 5.69 118.81
N LYS A 109 6.57 6.89 118.83
CA LYS A 109 6.25 7.97 117.90
C LYS A 109 6.67 7.63 116.47
N GLU A 110 7.85 7.05 116.28
CA GLU A 110 8.37 6.59 115.00
C GLU A 110 7.50 5.46 114.44
N ASN A 111 7.16 4.45 115.24
CA ASN A 111 6.28 3.36 114.83
C ASN A 111 4.86 3.83 114.51
N ARG A 112 4.30 4.76 115.30
CA ARG A 112 3.00 5.40 115.03
C ARG A 112 3.04 6.19 113.73
N HIS A 113 4.07 6.99 113.50
CA HIS A 113 4.26 7.71 112.23
C HIS A 113 4.47 6.75 111.07
N CYS A 114 5.21 5.66 111.27
CA CYS A 114 5.45 4.63 110.27
C CYS A 114 4.16 3.91 109.90
N LEU A 115 3.31 3.56 110.88
CA LEU A 115 2.01 2.94 110.64
C LEU A 115 1.06 3.88 109.91
N GLN A 116 0.93 5.14 110.37
CA GLN A 116 0.10 6.14 109.72
C GLN A 116 0.57 6.38 108.27
N HIS A 117 1.86 6.64 108.09
CA HIS A 117 2.44 6.92 106.78
C HIS A 117 2.30 5.71 105.84
N THR A 118 2.54 4.50 106.31
CA THR A 118 2.40 3.27 105.51
C THR A 118 0.94 3.04 105.11
N PHE A 119 -0.01 3.22 106.03
CA PHE A 119 -1.43 3.04 105.75
C PHE A 119 -1.95 4.10 104.77
N GLU A 120 -1.72 5.39 105.06
CA GLU A 120 -2.14 6.50 104.19
C GLU A 120 -1.46 6.45 102.81
N ARG A 121 -0.23 5.93 102.71
CA ARG A 121 0.45 5.70 101.44
C ARG A 121 -0.24 4.60 100.65
N LEU A 122 -0.55 3.47 101.27
CA LEU A 122 -1.21 2.35 100.59
C LEU A 122 -2.63 2.71 100.14
N GLU A 123 -3.37 3.49 100.93
CA GLU A 123 -4.68 4.03 100.50
C GLU A 123 -4.53 4.96 99.29
N ARG A 124 -3.61 5.94 99.36
CA ARG A 124 -3.33 6.84 98.23
C ARG A 124 -2.87 6.10 96.98
N GLN A 125 -2.00 5.10 97.13
CA GLN A 125 -1.49 4.28 96.04
C GLN A 125 -2.61 3.44 95.41
N ALA A 126 -3.50 2.84 96.22
CA ALA A 126 -4.64 2.08 95.71
C ALA A 126 -5.63 2.96 94.92
N ASP A 127 -5.96 4.14 95.43
CA ASP A 127 -6.85 5.08 94.73
C ASP A 127 -6.20 5.68 93.48
N ALA A 128 -4.90 6.00 93.52
CA ALA A 128 -4.14 6.46 92.36
C ALA A 128 -4.13 5.40 91.26
N ILE A 129 -3.83 4.14 91.59
CA ILE A 129 -3.81 3.04 90.62
C ILE A 129 -5.20 2.80 90.01
N LEU A 130 -6.27 2.83 90.81
CA LEU A 130 -7.64 2.71 90.29
C LEU A 130 -8.00 3.85 89.34
N ALA A 131 -7.62 5.09 89.66
CA ALA A 131 -7.85 6.24 88.79
C ALA A 131 -7.06 6.16 87.47
N ARG A 132 -5.80 5.71 87.54
CA ARG A 132 -4.94 5.47 86.37
C ARG A 132 -5.52 4.36 85.48
N LEU A 133 -6.01 3.27 86.07
CA LEU A 133 -6.69 2.20 85.35
C LEU A 133 -7.95 2.72 84.64
N ASP A 134 -8.85 3.41 85.37
CA ASP A 134 -10.09 3.95 84.80
C ASP A 134 -9.80 4.93 83.63
N LEU A 135 -8.73 5.73 83.73
CA LEU A 135 -8.31 6.63 82.65
C LEU A 135 -7.70 5.88 81.46
N ALA A 136 -6.80 4.91 81.70
CA ALA A 136 -6.19 4.10 80.65
C ALA A 136 -7.25 3.31 79.86
N THR A 137 -8.25 2.76 80.54
CA THR A 137 -9.45 2.13 79.95
C THR A 137 -10.21 3.06 79.03
N ALA A 138 -10.54 4.25 79.52
CA ALA A 138 -11.30 5.22 78.75
C ALA A 138 -10.54 5.61 77.47
N LEU A 139 -9.22 5.81 77.59
CA LEU A 139 -8.35 6.13 76.46
C LEU A 139 -8.24 4.96 75.46
N LEU A 140 -8.09 3.72 75.93
CA LEU A 140 -8.03 2.52 75.08
C LEU A 140 -9.34 2.27 74.32
N LEU A 141 -10.50 2.50 74.96
CA LEU A 141 -11.80 2.41 74.31
C LEU A 141 -11.98 3.50 73.24
N GLU A 142 -11.59 4.74 73.56
CA GLU A 142 -11.62 5.84 72.60
C GLU A 142 -10.69 5.57 71.40
N PHE A 143 -9.48 5.08 71.66
CA PHE A 143 -8.50 4.71 70.65
C PHE A 143 -9.01 3.59 69.74
N THR A 144 -9.48 2.47 70.31
CA THR A 144 -9.98 1.33 69.52
C THR A 144 -11.21 1.71 68.68
N SER A 145 -12.11 2.54 69.21
CA SER A 145 -13.25 3.06 68.46
C SER A 145 -12.82 3.95 67.31
N ARG A 146 -11.87 4.88 67.52
CA ARG A 146 -11.39 5.77 66.45
C ARG A 146 -10.58 5.01 65.40
N ALA A 147 -9.69 4.12 65.82
CA ALA A 147 -8.88 3.30 64.93
C ALA A 147 -9.74 2.40 64.02
N SER A 148 -10.76 1.74 64.58
CA SER A 148 -11.67 0.90 63.77
C SER A 148 -12.56 1.70 62.82
N SER A 149 -13.04 2.88 63.26
CA SER A 149 -13.77 3.82 62.40
C SER A 149 -12.90 4.31 61.24
N PHE A 150 -11.65 4.70 61.52
CA PHE A 150 -10.69 5.14 60.52
C PHE A 150 -10.34 4.03 59.54
N GLN A 151 -10.06 2.82 60.02
CA GLN A 151 -9.76 1.67 59.17
C GLN A 151 -10.93 1.30 58.25
N SER A 152 -12.16 1.31 58.77
CA SER A 152 -13.36 1.05 57.96
C SER A 152 -13.53 2.13 56.89
N TRP A 153 -13.28 3.38 57.24
CA TRP A 153 -13.34 4.51 56.31
C TRP A 153 -12.27 4.37 55.20
N VAL A 154 -11.02 4.04 55.54
CA VAL A 154 -9.94 3.80 54.57
C VAL A 154 -10.30 2.69 53.60
N PHE A 155 -10.84 1.58 54.10
CA PHE A 155 -11.22 0.44 53.27
C PHE A 155 -12.39 0.76 52.32
N GLU A 156 -13.40 1.47 52.80
CA GLU A 156 -14.53 1.92 51.99
C GLU A 156 -14.06 2.83 50.84
N HIS A 157 -13.21 3.81 51.14
CA HIS A 157 -12.75 4.78 50.15
C HIS A 157 -11.69 4.18 49.22
N GLY A 158 -10.93 3.18 49.67
CA GLY A 158 -10.09 2.35 48.80
C GLY A 158 -10.91 1.60 47.76
N ARG A 159 -12.04 0.98 48.16
CA ARG A 159 -12.97 0.35 47.20
C ARG A 159 -13.61 1.34 46.24
N GLN A 160 -13.92 2.56 46.70
CA GLN A 160 -14.42 3.61 45.81
C GLN A 160 -13.38 4.02 44.76
N LEU A 161 -12.10 4.15 45.15
CA LEU A 161 -11.01 4.38 44.19
C LEU A 161 -10.89 3.21 43.19
N ASP A 162 -10.99 1.96 43.65
CA ASP A 162 -10.96 0.79 42.77
C ASP A 162 -12.13 0.78 41.78
N SER A 163 -13.33 1.18 42.22
CA SER A 163 -14.51 1.30 41.35
C SER A 163 -14.33 2.38 40.30
N LEU A 164 -13.88 3.58 40.71
CA LEU A 164 -13.59 4.67 39.77
C LEU A 164 -12.51 4.26 38.78
N ARG A 165 -11.46 3.57 39.24
CA ARG A 165 -10.41 3.01 38.38
C ARG A 165 -10.97 2.01 37.36
N ALA A 166 -11.92 1.16 37.75
CA ALA A 166 -12.56 0.17 36.87
C ALA A 166 -13.64 0.74 35.93
N GLU A 167 -14.05 1.99 36.13
CA GLU A 167 -14.95 2.73 35.24
C GLU A 167 -14.17 3.68 34.31
N SER A 168 -12.89 3.93 34.60
CA SER A 168 -12.04 4.93 33.92
C SER A 168 -11.78 4.64 32.45
N GLY A 169 -12.01 3.42 32.00
CA GLY A 169 -11.84 3.00 30.62
C GLY A 169 -13.03 3.25 29.71
N ASP A 170 -14.15 3.74 30.23
CA ASP A 170 -15.24 4.24 29.40
C ASP A 170 -14.97 5.73 29.04
N PRO A 171 -14.59 6.03 27.78
CA PRO A 171 -14.27 7.39 27.37
C PRO A 171 -15.47 8.35 27.47
N GLU A 172 -16.71 7.85 27.39
CA GLU A 172 -17.90 8.70 27.50
C GLU A 172 -18.16 9.17 28.94
N ARG A 173 -17.60 8.47 29.94
CA ARG A 173 -17.80 8.75 31.37
C ARG A 173 -16.62 9.46 32.02
N LEU A 174 -15.50 9.62 31.33
CA LEU A 174 -14.27 10.21 31.87
C LEU A 174 -14.49 11.55 32.59
N ASP A 175 -15.29 12.45 32.03
CA ASP A 175 -15.56 13.75 32.67
C ASP A 175 -16.35 13.63 33.98
N SER A 176 -17.23 12.63 34.08
CA SER A 176 -17.97 12.36 35.31
C SER A 176 -17.09 11.70 36.37
N ILE A 177 -16.19 10.81 35.94
CA ILE A 177 -15.24 10.10 36.81
C ILE A 177 -14.20 11.07 37.38
N ARG A 178 -13.71 12.03 36.60
CA ARG A 178 -12.82 13.09 37.09
C ARG A 178 -13.43 13.88 38.22
N ARG A 179 -14.68 14.34 38.03
CA ARG A 179 -15.38 15.10 39.07
C ARG A 179 -15.56 14.27 40.34
N ALA A 180 -15.98 13.01 40.20
CA ALA A 180 -16.09 12.10 41.34
C ALA A 180 -14.74 11.84 42.03
N PHE A 181 -13.65 11.73 41.27
CA PHE A 181 -12.30 11.57 41.80
C PHE A 181 -11.80 12.83 42.51
N GLU A 182 -12.07 14.03 41.98
CA GLU A 182 -11.74 15.31 42.62
C GLU A 182 -12.42 15.42 43.98
N ASP A 183 -13.73 15.14 44.05
CA ASP A 183 -14.50 15.13 45.30
C ASP A 183 -13.93 14.11 46.31
N LEU A 184 -13.61 12.90 45.85
CA LEU A 184 -13.03 11.84 46.69
C LEU A 184 -11.61 12.18 47.15
N ASN A 185 -10.81 12.82 46.30
CA ASN A 185 -9.46 13.27 46.60
C ASN A 185 -9.46 14.30 47.73
N GLU A 186 -10.33 15.30 47.66
CA GLU A 186 -10.51 16.27 48.74
C GLU A 186 -10.90 15.59 50.04
N LEU A 187 -11.84 14.64 49.98
CA LEU A 187 -12.29 13.87 51.14
C LEU A 187 -11.14 13.06 51.76
N ILE A 188 -10.32 12.40 50.95
CA ILE A 188 -9.15 11.64 51.42
C ILE A 188 -8.16 12.54 52.13
N LEU A 189 -7.79 13.67 51.52
CA LEU A 189 -6.84 14.61 52.12
C LEU A 189 -7.37 15.20 53.43
N SER A 190 -8.68 15.41 53.54
CA SER A 190 -9.32 15.95 54.74
C SER A 190 -9.25 15.04 55.97
N LYS A 191 -8.97 13.73 55.80
CA LYS A 191 -8.93 12.74 56.89
C LYS A 191 -7.61 12.61 57.62
N ARG A 192 -6.53 13.21 57.12
CA ARG A 192 -5.22 13.23 57.79
C ARG A 192 -5.24 13.71 59.27
N PRO A 193 -6.03 14.73 59.66
CA PRO A 193 -6.13 15.14 61.06
C PRO A 193 -6.68 14.06 62.01
N GLU A 194 -7.53 13.15 61.51
CA GLU A 194 -8.09 12.06 62.31
C GLU A 194 -7.02 11.00 62.63
N LEU A 195 -6.15 10.68 61.67
CA LEU A 195 -4.96 9.84 61.88
C LEU A 195 -4.03 10.45 62.94
N ASN A 196 -3.73 11.75 62.83
CA ASN A 196 -2.94 12.47 63.84
C ASN A 196 -3.59 12.42 65.23
N SER A 197 -4.93 12.43 65.30
CA SER A 197 -5.65 12.30 66.57
C SER A 197 -5.52 10.89 67.16
N ILE A 198 -5.55 9.84 66.34
CA ILE A 198 -5.30 8.45 66.76
C ILE A 198 -3.86 8.30 67.27
N GLU A 199 -2.89 8.90 66.60
CA GLU A 199 -1.48 8.95 67.03
C GLU A 199 -1.33 9.66 68.39
N GLN A 200 -1.98 10.80 68.58
CA GLN A 200 -1.98 11.53 69.85
C GLN A 200 -2.62 10.72 70.98
N LEU A 201 -3.73 10.00 70.69
CA LEU A 201 -4.35 9.10 71.66
C LEU A 201 -3.41 7.95 72.04
N ALA A 202 -2.72 7.35 71.06
CA ALA A 202 -1.72 6.32 71.32
C ALA A 202 -0.58 6.83 72.21
N GLN A 203 -0.01 8.01 71.92
CA GLN A 203 1.02 8.64 72.77
C GLN A 203 0.50 8.90 74.18
N ARG A 204 -0.74 9.37 74.31
CA ARG A 204 -1.37 9.61 75.63
C ARG A 204 -1.57 8.31 76.39
N ILE A 205 -1.96 7.23 75.72
CA ILE A 205 -2.06 5.88 76.31
C ILE A 205 -0.68 5.39 76.77
N GLU A 206 0.37 5.57 75.96
CA GLU A 206 1.73 5.18 76.33
C GLU A 206 2.22 5.89 77.60
N VAL A 207 1.99 7.21 77.69
CA VAL A 207 2.29 8.03 78.88
C VAL A 207 1.47 7.57 80.09
N GLU A 208 0.19 7.29 79.90
CA GLU A 208 -0.69 6.86 81.00
C GLU A 208 -0.34 5.45 81.51
N ILE A 209 0.01 4.53 80.62
CA ILE A 209 0.51 3.20 80.97
C ILE A 209 1.84 3.31 81.73
N ALA A 210 2.76 4.19 81.29
CA ALA A 210 4.01 4.44 82.02
C ALA A 210 3.74 4.96 83.43
N ALA A 211 2.82 5.92 83.57
CA ALA A 211 2.45 6.48 84.87
C ALA A 211 1.72 5.47 85.78
N TYR A 212 0.87 4.61 85.23
CA TYR A 212 0.25 3.49 85.97
C TYR A 212 1.32 2.55 86.55
N VAL A 213 2.37 2.26 85.78
CA VAL A 213 3.46 1.40 86.23
C VAL A 213 4.34 2.09 87.27
N ASP A 214 4.59 3.39 87.15
CA ASP A 214 5.27 4.18 88.18
C ASP A 214 4.49 4.14 89.50
N GLU A 215 3.17 4.29 89.47
CA GLU A 215 2.30 4.21 90.67
C GLU A 215 2.31 2.81 91.32
N ILE A 216 2.37 1.74 90.52
CA ILE A 216 2.52 0.37 91.05
C ILE A 216 3.90 0.14 91.66
N ASN A 217 4.93 0.72 91.05
CA ASN A 217 6.31 0.56 91.48
C ASN A 217 6.75 1.56 92.55
N ASP A 218 5.90 2.54 92.93
CA ASP A 218 6.22 3.51 93.97
C ASP A 218 6.39 2.82 95.33
N ARG A 219 7.66 2.68 95.73
CA ARG A 219 8.09 2.07 96.99
C ARG A 219 8.14 3.07 98.14
N GLY A 220 7.79 4.33 97.92
CA GLY A 220 7.93 5.40 98.91
C GLY A 220 9.40 5.82 99.06
N GLY A 221 9.72 7.04 98.63
CA GLY A 221 11.06 7.59 98.81
C GLY A 221 11.49 7.64 100.28
N GLY A 222 12.64 7.04 100.59
CA GLY A 222 13.50 7.51 101.69
C GLY A 222 13.53 6.74 103.00
N MET A 223 12.84 5.60 103.16
CA MET A 223 13.10 4.69 104.30
C MET A 223 13.46 3.30 103.81
N SER A 224 14.77 3.05 103.69
CA SER A 224 15.36 1.75 103.42
C SER A 224 15.16 0.80 104.61
N SER A 225 13.99 0.18 104.69
CA SER A 225 13.80 -1.04 105.46
C SER A 225 14.21 -2.25 104.61
N PRO A 226 15.08 -3.15 105.11
CA PRO A 226 15.61 -4.31 104.37
C PRO A 226 14.57 -5.41 104.10
N ILE A 227 13.28 -5.14 104.28
CA ILE A 227 12.19 -6.12 104.12
C ILE A 227 11.58 -6.08 102.69
N CYS A 228 12.05 -5.18 101.82
CA CYS A 228 11.47 -4.99 100.48
C CYS A 228 12.48 -5.17 99.34
N GLU A 229 13.20 -6.30 99.32
CA GLU A 229 13.85 -6.79 98.10
C GLU A 229 12.94 -7.84 97.44
N GLY A 230 12.32 -7.47 96.30
CA GLY A 230 11.40 -8.33 95.57
C GLY A 230 10.89 -7.73 94.26
N ILE A 231 11.62 -8.03 93.18
CA ILE A 231 11.25 -8.31 91.77
C ILE A 231 10.30 -7.34 91.02
N ALA A 232 10.87 -6.75 89.95
CA ALA A 232 10.21 -6.02 88.88
C ALA A 232 9.70 -6.98 87.78
N LEU A 233 8.40 -7.27 87.75
CA LEU A 233 7.75 -8.15 86.74
C LEU A 233 6.46 -7.55 86.13
N VAL A 234 6.09 -6.30 86.48
CA VAL A 234 4.95 -5.58 85.87
C VAL A 234 5.29 -5.04 84.46
N THR A 235 6.58 -5.05 84.09
CA THR A 235 7.11 -4.56 82.82
C THR A 235 6.73 -5.42 81.60
N THR A 236 6.53 -6.74 81.73
CA THR A 236 6.29 -7.63 80.57
C THR A 236 4.91 -7.42 79.94
N THR A 237 3.89 -7.20 80.77
CA THR A 237 2.50 -6.97 80.35
C THR A 237 2.30 -5.57 79.75
N GLN A 238 3.04 -4.59 80.26
CA GLN A 238 3.13 -3.22 79.74
C GLN A 238 3.74 -3.17 78.33
N LEU A 239 4.81 -3.93 78.08
CA LEU A 239 5.46 -3.99 76.77
C LEU A 239 4.53 -4.58 75.70
N LEU A 240 3.69 -5.56 76.05
CA LEU A 240 2.74 -6.17 75.11
C LEU A 240 1.61 -5.22 74.68
N GLN A 241 1.05 -4.43 75.59
CA GLN A 241 -0.01 -3.48 75.24
C GLN A 241 0.51 -2.24 74.52
N GLN A 242 1.65 -1.69 74.95
CA GLN A 242 2.31 -0.61 74.20
C GLN A 242 2.64 -1.07 72.77
N HIS A 243 3.07 -2.33 72.59
CA HIS A 243 3.30 -2.90 71.26
C HIS A 243 2.02 -2.98 70.42
N GLN A 244 0.88 -3.42 70.97
CA GLN A 244 -0.38 -3.55 70.22
C GLN A 244 -0.98 -2.20 69.77
N VAL A 245 -0.94 -1.19 70.66
CA VAL A 245 -1.40 0.17 70.31
C VAL A 245 -0.53 0.75 69.20
N ARG A 246 0.80 0.61 69.32
CA ARG A 246 1.75 1.06 68.30
C ARG A 246 1.59 0.32 66.98
N GLU A 247 1.38 -0.98 66.99
CA GLU A 247 1.13 -1.79 65.79
C GLU A 247 -0.16 -1.37 65.08
N THR A 248 -1.21 -1.03 65.83
CA THR A 248 -2.47 -0.53 65.26
C THR A 248 -2.30 0.83 64.59
N VAL A 249 -1.51 1.73 65.19
CA VAL A 249 -1.15 3.02 64.58
C VAL A 249 -0.34 2.81 63.30
N LEU A 250 0.68 1.94 63.34
CA LEU A 250 1.50 1.63 62.15
C LEU A 250 0.64 1.07 61.01
N ARG A 251 -0.27 0.14 61.29
CA ARG A 251 -1.21 -0.37 60.28
C ARG A 251 -2.11 0.73 59.73
N ALA A 252 -2.65 1.60 60.57
CA ALA A 252 -3.48 2.72 60.11
C ALA A 252 -2.69 3.73 59.26
N GLN A 253 -1.40 3.95 59.56
CA GLN A 253 -0.49 4.74 58.74
C GLN A 253 -0.23 4.07 57.39
N GLU A 254 0.14 2.78 57.39
CA GLU A 254 0.40 2.00 56.18
C GLU A 254 -0.84 1.90 55.26
N ASP A 255 -2.03 1.66 55.84
CA ASP A 255 -3.29 1.59 55.10
C ASP A 255 -3.63 2.95 54.47
N TYR A 256 -3.42 4.06 55.20
CA TYR A 256 -3.68 5.40 54.68
C TYR A 256 -2.62 5.86 53.65
N GLU A 257 -1.36 5.49 53.82
CA GLU A 257 -0.31 5.70 52.83
C GLU A 257 -0.58 4.90 51.55
N SER A 258 -1.04 3.66 51.68
CA SER A 258 -1.46 2.83 50.55
C SER A 258 -2.64 3.48 49.81
N LEU A 259 -3.62 4.03 50.54
CA LEU A 259 -4.73 4.78 49.97
C LEU A 259 -4.25 6.05 49.23
N LEU A 260 -3.30 6.79 49.80
CA LEU A 260 -2.70 7.96 49.16
C LEU A 260 -1.93 7.59 47.89
N SER A 261 -1.22 6.45 47.88
CA SER A 261 -0.55 5.92 46.69
C SER A 261 -1.56 5.55 45.61
N ALA A 262 -2.61 4.79 45.96
CA ALA A 262 -3.67 4.42 45.04
C ALA A 262 -4.38 5.65 44.43
N LYS A 263 -4.59 6.70 45.23
CA LYS A 263 -5.11 7.98 44.77
C LYS A 263 -4.17 8.64 43.75
N GLN A 264 -2.88 8.67 44.02
CA GLN A 264 -1.88 9.27 43.11
C GLN A 264 -1.78 8.49 41.79
N GLU A 265 -1.85 7.17 41.83
CA GLU A 265 -1.88 6.33 40.63
C GLU A 265 -3.11 6.63 39.76
N LEU A 266 -4.29 6.77 40.39
CA LEU A 266 -5.52 7.11 39.66
C LEU A 266 -5.49 8.54 39.09
N ASP A 267 -4.91 9.50 39.80
CA ASP A 267 -4.71 10.87 39.29
C ASP A 267 -3.84 10.88 38.03
N GLN A 268 -2.70 10.16 38.05
CA GLN A 268 -1.82 10.03 36.90
C GLN A 268 -2.50 9.34 35.72
N LEU A 269 -3.26 8.27 35.99
CA LEU A 269 -4.05 7.57 34.98
C LEU A 269 -5.08 8.49 34.32
N LEU A 270 -5.88 9.21 35.13
CA LEU A 270 -6.87 10.14 34.61
C LEU A 270 -6.20 11.27 33.82
N GLN A 271 -5.08 11.83 34.29
CA GLN A 271 -4.33 12.85 33.55
C GLN A 271 -3.86 12.35 32.17
N GLY A 272 -3.34 11.13 32.10
CA GLY A 272 -2.94 10.49 30.83
C GLY A 272 -4.10 10.28 29.87
N LEU A 273 -5.27 9.88 30.39
CA LEU A 273 -6.49 9.65 29.60
C LEU A 273 -7.13 10.96 29.08
N SER A 274 -6.90 12.12 29.72
CA SER A 274 -7.68 13.36 29.47
C SER A 274 -7.48 14.04 28.15
N SER A 275 -6.22 14.24 27.77
CA SER A 275 -5.89 15.34 26.86
C SER A 275 -5.08 14.83 25.70
N ASN A 276 -3.93 14.21 25.98
CA ASN A 276 -2.99 13.92 24.92
C ASN A 276 -3.43 12.68 24.14
N SER A 277 -3.83 11.60 24.82
CA SER A 277 -4.29 10.36 24.18
C SER A 277 -5.48 10.58 23.25
N MET A 278 -6.53 11.19 23.79
CA MET A 278 -7.78 11.40 23.07
C MET A 278 -7.59 12.40 21.92
N GLN A 279 -6.78 13.45 22.10
CA GLN A 279 -6.48 14.41 21.04
C GLN A 279 -5.67 13.79 19.90
N TYR A 280 -4.63 12.99 20.20
CA TYR A 280 -3.85 12.32 19.15
C TYR A 280 -4.71 11.31 18.39
N GLN A 281 -5.50 10.49 19.10
CA GLN A 281 -6.40 9.52 18.46
C GLN A 281 -7.48 10.20 17.61
N GLN A 282 -8.09 11.28 18.10
CA GLN A 282 -9.10 12.02 17.36
C GLN A 282 -8.51 12.69 16.11
N ARG A 283 -7.38 13.39 16.26
CA ARG A 283 -6.70 14.05 15.15
C ARG A 283 -6.29 13.07 14.06
N LEU A 284 -5.75 11.91 14.45
CA LEU A 284 -5.39 10.85 13.50
C LEU A 284 -6.65 10.28 12.81
N ALA A 285 -7.72 10.03 13.57
CA ALA A 285 -8.97 9.50 13.00
C ALA A 285 -9.63 10.46 12.01
N GLU A 286 -9.64 11.76 12.31
CA GLU A 286 -10.16 12.81 11.44
C GLU A 286 -9.33 12.93 10.17
N TRP A 287 -8.00 12.96 10.30
CA TRP A 287 -7.09 13.00 9.16
C TRP A 287 -7.23 11.73 8.29
N LEU A 288 -7.23 10.54 8.88
CA LEU A 288 -7.42 9.28 8.16
C LEU A 288 -8.73 9.30 7.36
N SER A 289 -9.82 9.78 7.96
CA SER A 289 -11.12 9.85 7.28
C SER A 289 -11.15 10.84 6.12
N HIS A 290 -10.27 11.85 6.12
CA HIS A 290 -10.07 12.75 5.00
C HIS A 290 -9.17 12.11 3.92
N ALA A 291 -8.02 11.57 4.34
CA ALA A 291 -7.04 10.94 3.46
C ALA A 291 -7.63 9.73 2.71
N GLU A 292 -8.42 8.89 3.39
CA GLU A 292 -9.17 7.78 2.79
C GLU A 292 -10.19 8.22 1.73
N LYS A 293 -10.65 9.47 1.74
CA LYS A 293 -11.49 10.02 0.67
C LYS A 293 -10.67 10.59 -0.47
N GLN A 294 -9.57 11.26 -0.15
CA GLN A 294 -8.65 11.83 -1.14
C GLN A 294 -8.02 10.74 -2.01
N ILE A 295 -7.61 9.62 -1.41
CA ILE A 295 -6.98 8.52 -2.14
C ILE A 295 -7.92 7.92 -3.22
N LEU A 296 -9.23 8.01 -3.02
CA LEU A 296 -10.23 7.55 -3.99
C LEU A 296 -10.31 8.41 -5.24
N LEU A 297 -9.82 9.66 -5.21
CA LEU A 297 -9.75 10.52 -6.40
C LEU A 297 -8.77 9.96 -7.43
N PHE A 298 -7.69 9.29 -6.97
CA PHE A 298 -6.71 8.62 -7.81
C PHE A 298 -7.18 7.23 -8.31
N ASN A 299 -8.48 6.97 -8.33
CA ASN A 299 -9.07 5.77 -8.97
C ASN A 299 -9.32 5.98 -10.46
N ASP A 300 -9.58 7.21 -10.90
CA ASP A 300 -9.75 7.51 -12.33
C ASP A 300 -8.39 7.78 -12.96
N LEU A 301 -7.73 6.72 -13.40
CA LEU A 301 -6.41 6.79 -13.99
C LEU A 301 -6.45 7.42 -15.40
N PRO A 302 -5.74 8.53 -15.66
CA PRO A 302 -5.69 9.15 -16.97
C PRO A 302 -5.03 8.29 -18.05
N ILE A 303 -5.29 8.59 -19.31
CA ILE A 303 -4.75 7.84 -20.46
C ILE A 303 -3.68 8.59 -21.26
N HIS A 304 -3.54 9.90 -21.01
CA HIS A 304 -2.58 10.74 -21.72
C HIS A 304 -1.35 11.00 -20.82
N PRO A 305 -0.11 10.89 -21.37
CA PRO A 305 1.11 11.02 -20.58
C PRO A 305 1.19 12.31 -19.76
N LYS A 306 0.82 13.46 -20.32
CA LYS A 306 0.86 14.75 -19.61
C LYS A 306 -0.04 14.79 -18.38
N GLU A 307 -1.28 14.31 -18.51
CA GLU A 307 -2.25 14.25 -17.41
C GLU A 307 -1.80 13.23 -16.35
N LEU A 308 -1.19 12.12 -16.78
CA LEU A 308 -0.58 11.12 -15.88
C LEU A 308 0.60 11.70 -15.10
N THR A 309 1.49 12.47 -15.73
CA THR A 309 2.62 13.11 -15.04
C THR A 309 2.13 14.10 -13.98
N GLU A 310 1.21 15.00 -14.36
CA GLU A 310 0.65 16.01 -13.45
C GLU A 310 -0.01 15.35 -12.23
N GLN A 311 -0.91 14.38 -12.43
CA GLN A 311 -1.59 13.71 -11.31
C GLN A 311 -0.68 12.72 -10.55
N SER A 312 0.41 12.23 -11.16
CA SER A 312 1.43 11.44 -10.45
C SER A 312 2.22 12.29 -9.46
N GLU A 313 2.49 13.57 -9.79
CA GLU A 313 3.09 14.51 -8.84
C GLU A 313 2.14 14.76 -7.66
N GLU A 314 0.85 14.95 -7.92
CA GLU A 314 -0.17 15.08 -6.86
C GLU A 314 -0.25 13.83 -5.97
N LEU A 315 -0.16 12.62 -6.56
CA LEU A 315 -0.13 11.37 -5.79
C LEU A 315 1.14 11.27 -4.94
N ALA A 316 2.30 11.68 -5.47
CA ALA A 316 3.55 11.69 -4.73
C ALA A 316 3.51 12.65 -3.54
N ASP A 317 2.94 13.85 -3.73
CA ASP A 317 2.71 14.82 -2.66
C ASP A 317 1.78 14.24 -1.57
N PHE A 318 0.72 13.53 -1.97
CA PHE A 318 -0.19 12.87 -1.03
C PHE A 318 0.48 11.71 -0.27
N VAL A 319 1.32 10.91 -0.92
CA VAL A 319 2.10 9.85 -0.24
C VAL A 319 3.11 10.44 0.75
N ASN A 320 3.71 11.57 0.41
CA ASN A 320 4.53 12.33 1.34
C ASN A 320 3.70 12.85 2.53
N GLU A 321 2.46 13.33 2.30
CA GLU A 321 1.54 13.68 3.39
C GLU A 321 1.25 12.50 4.32
N ILE A 322 1.00 11.30 3.79
CA ILE A 322 0.82 10.06 4.57
C ILE A 322 2.07 9.78 5.43
N SER A 323 3.25 9.92 4.84
CA SER A 323 4.54 9.70 5.51
C SER A 323 4.77 10.70 6.66
N ILE A 324 4.40 11.97 6.46
CA ILE A 324 4.48 13.02 7.48
C ILE A 324 3.59 12.72 8.70
N GLN A 325 2.53 11.93 8.56
CA GLN A 325 1.67 11.52 9.69
C GLN A 325 2.17 10.30 10.48
N ALA A 326 3.22 9.61 10.03
CA ALA A 326 3.78 8.46 10.76
C ALA A 326 4.12 8.78 12.24
N PRO A 327 4.73 9.94 12.58
CA PRO A 327 4.97 10.31 13.97
C PRO A 327 3.69 10.51 14.79
N LEU A 328 2.57 10.92 14.18
CA LEU A 328 1.29 11.03 14.88
C LEU A 328 0.76 9.64 15.26
N LEU A 329 0.88 8.65 14.35
CA LEU A 329 0.56 7.26 14.67
C LEU A 329 1.47 6.70 15.78
N GLU A 330 2.77 6.98 15.72
CA GLU A 330 3.72 6.55 16.75
C GLU A 330 3.37 7.15 18.12
N ASN A 331 3.00 8.44 18.18
CA ASN A 331 2.51 9.08 19.41
C ASN A 331 1.23 8.41 19.94
N VAL A 332 0.30 8.03 19.07
CA VAL A 332 -0.92 7.29 19.48
C VAL A 332 -0.55 5.92 20.07
N ILE A 333 0.38 5.20 19.45
CA ILE A 333 0.83 3.87 19.90
C ILE A 333 1.56 3.99 21.24
N GLU A 334 2.54 4.89 21.36
CA GLU A 334 3.34 5.03 22.57
C GLU A 334 2.49 5.52 23.73
N ASN A 335 1.62 6.51 23.50
CA ASN A 335 0.71 6.95 24.55
C ASN A 335 -0.31 5.88 24.96
N THR A 336 -0.79 5.06 24.01
CA THR A 336 -1.63 3.89 24.34
C THR A 336 -0.86 2.89 25.20
N ARG A 337 0.42 2.64 24.89
CA ARG A 337 1.29 1.73 25.63
C ARG A 337 1.57 2.22 27.05
N GLU A 338 1.84 3.51 27.22
CA GLU A 338 2.01 4.14 28.54
C GLU A 338 0.74 3.97 29.39
N LEU A 339 -0.44 4.22 28.81
CA LEU A 339 -1.72 4.03 29.49
C LEU A 339 -2.01 2.57 29.82
N PHE A 340 -1.59 1.65 28.94
CA PHE A 340 -1.74 0.21 29.16
C PHE A 340 -1.04 -0.27 30.43
N ALA A 341 0.05 0.38 30.85
CA ALA A 341 0.75 0.04 32.10
C ALA A 341 -0.08 0.33 33.35
N HIS A 342 -1.12 1.16 33.26
CA HIS A 342 -1.92 1.64 34.40
C HIS A 342 -3.39 1.18 34.38
N LEU A 343 -3.87 0.68 33.25
CA LEU A 343 -5.26 0.24 33.02
C LEU A 343 -5.53 -1.21 33.42
N GLY A 344 -6.79 -1.50 33.80
CA GLY A 344 -7.29 -2.85 34.08
C GLY A 344 -7.72 -3.63 32.83
N GLY A 345 -7.94 -4.94 32.98
CA GLY A 345 -8.05 -5.88 31.85
C GLY A 345 -9.06 -5.54 30.75
N SER A 346 -10.31 -5.16 31.07
CA SER A 346 -11.34 -4.87 30.04
C SER A 346 -11.11 -3.55 29.31
N GLU A 347 -10.57 -2.56 30.00
CA GLU A 347 -10.37 -1.19 29.52
C GLU A 347 -9.14 -1.09 28.63
N ALA A 348 -8.05 -1.74 29.08
CA ALA A 348 -6.84 -1.90 28.30
C ALA A 348 -7.13 -2.59 26.96
N ILE A 349 -8.03 -3.58 26.94
CA ILE A 349 -8.49 -4.24 25.71
C ILE A 349 -9.23 -3.25 24.80
N ALA A 350 -10.18 -2.46 25.32
CA ALA A 350 -10.96 -1.52 24.51
C ALA A 350 -10.07 -0.43 23.87
N LEU A 351 -9.14 0.14 24.65
CA LEU A 351 -8.17 1.13 24.16
C LEU A 351 -7.25 0.52 23.11
N GLN A 352 -6.72 -0.68 23.35
CA GLN A 352 -5.87 -1.41 22.41
C GLN A 352 -6.61 -1.68 21.09
N MET A 353 -7.86 -2.16 21.15
CA MET A 353 -8.66 -2.41 19.95
C MET A 353 -8.85 -1.14 19.11
N ARG A 354 -9.11 0.01 19.74
CA ARG A 354 -9.24 1.29 19.03
C ARG A 354 -7.94 1.72 18.38
N THR A 355 -6.81 1.58 19.08
CA THR A 355 -5.49 1.90 18.55
C THR A 355 -5.09 0.97 17.40
N ASP A 356 -5.38 -0.33 17.51
CA ASP A 356 -5.15 -1.30 16.45
C ASP A 356 -6.00 -1.01 15.21
N GLN A 357 -7.25 -0.57 15.38
CA GLN A 357 -8.09 -0.12 14.25
C GLN A 357 -7.49 1.10 13.53
N LEU A 358 -7.01 2.11 14.26
CA LEU A 358 -6.37 3.29 13.65
C LEU A 358 -5.08 2.91 12.92
N LYS A 359 -4.26 2.05 13.54
CA LYS A 359 -3.04 1.52 12.93
C LYS A 359 -3.34 0.73 11.65
N GLN A 360 -4.36 -0.14 11.68
CA GLN A 360 -4.78 -0.89 10.51
C GLN A 360 -5.26 0.03 9.39
N ARG A 361 -6.08 1.04 9.70
CA ARG A 361 -6.53 2.04 8.71
C ARG A 361 -5.37 2.79 8.07
N TYR A 362 -4.40 3.24 8.87
CA TYR A 362 -3.19 3.90 8.36
C TYR A 362 -2.38 2.99 7.44
N ASN A 363 -2.14 1.74 7.86
CA ASN A 363 -1.39 0.79 7.04
C ASN A 363 -2.13 0.47 5.74
N ASN A 364 -3.45 0.24 5.78
CA ASN A 364 -4.24 0.01 4.58
C ASN A 364 -4.18 1.20 3.61
N LEU A 365 -4.20 2.44 4.14
CA LEU A 365 -4.07 3.65 3.35
C LEU A 365 -2.69 3.75 2.70
N ALA A 366 -1.63 3.45 3.45
CA ALA A 366 -0.26 3.42 2.93
C ALA A 366 -0.08 2.33 1.85
N ASP A 367 -0.60 1.12 2.09
CA ASP A 367 -0.54 0.01 1.13
C ASP A 367 -1.34 0.32 -0.16
N ASP A 368 -2.50 0.99 -0.05
CA ASP A 368 -3.28 1.45 -1.21
C ASP A 368 -2.52 2.55 -1.97
N ALA A 369 -1.85 3.47 -1.26
CA ALA A 369 -1.04 4.51 -1.89
C ALA A 369 0.16 3.93 -2.64
N ASP A 370 0.89 2.98 -2.05
CA ASP A 370 1.99 2.27 -2.70
C ASP A 370 1.51 1.47 -3.92
N SER A 371 0.37 0.79 -3.80
CA SER A 371 -0.26 0.06 -4.91
C SER A 371 -0.64 1.01 -6.04
N LYS A 372 -1.15 2.20 -5.72
CA LYS A 372 -1.45 3.25 -6.69
C LYS A 372 -0.19 3.75 -7.36
N ILE A 373 0.86 4.10 -6.63
CA ILE A 373 2.15 4.52 -7.24
C ILE A 373 2.61 3.50 -8.28
N ALA A 374 2.63 2.21 -7.93
CA ALA A 374 3.07 1.17 -8.86
C ALA A 374 2.19 1.07 -10.13
N ILE A 375 0.87 1.22 -9.99
CA ILE A 375 -0.06 1.24 -11.13
C ILE A 375 0.16 2.49 -11.99
N TRP A 376 0.37 3.64 -11.36
CA TRP A 376 0.58 4.93 -12.01
C TRP A 376 1.90 4.98 -12.78
N GLU A 377 3.01 4.52 -12.19
CA GLU A 377 4.31 4.40 -12.86
C GLU A 377 4.22 3.48 -14.09
N LYS A 378 3.55 2.33 -13.94
CA LYS A 378 3.30 1.42 -15.05
C LYS A 378 2.46 2.09 -16.15
N ALA A 379 1.39 2.77 -15.77
CA ALA A 379 0.51 3.45 -16.72
C ALA A 379 1.21 4.58 -17.47
N LEU A 380 2.05 5.37 -16.80
CA LEU A 380 2.84 6.43 -17.41
C LEU A 380 3.77 5.86 -18.49
N THR A 381 4.52 4.81 -18.17
CA THR A 381 5.41 4.15 -19.13
C THR A 381 4.62 3.60 -20.33
N LEU A 382 3.46 2.98 -20.09
CA LEU A 382 2.61 2.46 -21.17
C LEU A 382 2.06 3.61 -22.04
N ALA A 383 1.61 4.70 -21.45
CA ALA A 383 1.04 5.83 -22.16
C ALA A 383 2.10 6.58 -23.00
N GLU A 384 3.32 6.74 -22.48
CA GLU A 384 4.44 7.34 -23.22
C GLU A 384 4.82 6.48 -24.43
N ASN A 385 5.05 5.19 -24.22
CA ASN A 385 5.36 4.25 -25.31
C ASN A 385 4.21 4.18 -26.34
N LEU A 386 2.96 4.26 -25.89
CA LEU A 386 1.80 4.30 -26.77
C LEU A 386 1.80 5.57 -27.63
N LEU A 387 2.00 6.74 -27.03
CA LEU A 387 2.00 8.01 -27.75
C LEU A 387 3.16 8.08 -28.74
N ASP A 388 4.36 7.68 -28.33
CA ASP A 388 5.55 7.67 -29.18
C ASP A 388 5.36 6.73 -30.37
N GLY A 389 4.92 5.49 -30.11
CA GLY A 389 4.63 4.52 -31.17
C GLY A 389 3.53 4.98 -32.12
N GLN A 390 2.43 5.55 -31.60
CA GLN A 390 1.36 6.10 -32.43
C GLN A 390 1.85 7.27 -33.30
N THR A 391 2.71 8.13 -32.76
CA THR A 391 3.25 9.29 -33.48
C THR A 391 4.22 8.86 -34.57
N GLU A 392 5.13 7.93 -34.27
CA GLU A 392 6.07 7.37 -35.23
C GLU A 392 5.36 6.65 -36.38
N LEU A 393 4.40 5.77 -36.06
CA LEU A 393 3.65 5.04 -37.08
C LEU A 393 2.80 5.98 -37.94
N LYS A 394 2.13 6.96 -37.35
CA LYS A 394 1.36 7.96 -38.12
C LYS A 394 2.25 8.73 -39.08
N LYS A 395 3.41 9.19 -38.61
CA LYS A 395 4.37 9.89 -39.46
C LYS A 395 4.87 8.99 -40.59
N HIS A 396 5.22 7.74 -40.31
CA HIS A 396 5.63 6.79 -41.35
C HIS A 396 4.53 6.59 -42.41
N LEU A 397 3.27 6.48 -41.98
CA LEU A 397 2.13 6.37 -42.90
C LEU A 397 1.91 7.66 -43.71
N GLU A 398 2.10 8.84 -43.11
CA GLU A 398 2.05 10.13 -43.81
C GLU A 398 3.18 10.23 -44.86
N ASP A 399 4.41 9.81 -44.52
CA ASP A 399 5.55 9.77 -45.44
C ASP A 399 5.25 8.81 -46.62
N VAL A 400 4.68 7.64 -46.36
CA VAL A 400 4.22 6.70 -47.40
C VAL A 400 3.12 7.32 -48.27
N GLU A 401 2.14 8.01 -47.69
CA GLU A 401 1.12 8.71 -48.47
C GLU A 401 1.72 9.82 -49.35
N GLU A 402 2.71 10.56 -48.86
CA GLU A 402 3.45 11.57 -49.63
C GLU A 402 4.21 10.92 -50.80
N ASP A 403 4.91 9.82 -50.57
CA ASP A 403 5.60 9.05 -51.60
C ASP A 403 4.62 8.54 -52.66
N LEU A 404 3.46 8.02 -52.24
CA LEU A 404 2.39 7.58 -53.15
C LEU A 404 1.79 8.72 -53.98
N GLN A 405 1.73 9.94 -53.44
CA GLN A 405 1.31 11.14 -54.19
C GLN A 405 2.38 11.58 -55.21
N ASN A 406 3.65 11.52 -54.81
CA ASN A 406 4.79 11.93 -55.64
C ASN A 406 5.23 10.87 -56.65
N LEU A 407 4.69 9.65 -56.59
CA LEU A 407 4.98 8.54 -57.50
C LEU A 407 4.86 8.91 -59.00
N SER A 408 4.10 9.96 -59.33
CA SER A 408 3.95 10.50 -60.69
C SER A 408 5.06 11.35 -61.25
N GLN A 409 5.94 11.82 -60.38
CA GLN A 409 6.98 12.75 -60.76
C GLN A 409 8.30 12.03 -61.07
N VAL A 410 8.34 10.71 -60.84
CA VAL A 410 9.51 9.84 -61.01
C VAL A 410 9.33 8.90 -62.19
N SER A 411 10.44 8.37 -62.70
CA SER A 411 10.44 7.39 -63.80
C SER A 411 9.78 6.07 -63.41
N LEU A 412 9.35 5.29 -64.41
CA LEU A 412 8.70 3.99 -64.15
C LEU A 412 9.60 3.03 -63.32
N GLU A 413 10.91 3.02 -63.59
CA GLU A 413 11.88 2.21 -62.84
C GLU A 413 11.95 2.64 -61.36
N GLU A 414 12.02 3.95 -61.11
CA GLU A 414 12.03 4.50 -59.74
C GLU A 414 10.72 4.19 -59.01
N GLN A 415 9.58 4.15 -59.71
CA GLN A 415 8.30 3.76 -59.10
C GLN A 415 8.28 2.30 -58.64
N PHE A 416 8.83 1.39 -59.43
CA PHE A 416 8.97 -0.01 -59.02
C PHE A 416 9.83 -0.16 -57.78
N GLN A 417 10.96 0.55 -57.75
CA GLN A 417 11.88 0.53 -56.61
C GLN A 417 11.22 1.12 -55.36
N LEU A 418 10.54 2.26 -55.49
CA LEU A 418 9.86 2.92 -54.38
C LEU A 418 8.72 2.08 -53.83
N ILE A 419 7.83 1.56 -54.69
CA ILE A 419 6.72 0.70 -54.24
C ILE A 419 7.24 -0.58 -53.59
N SER A 420 8.27 -1.21 -54.15
CA SER A 420 8.90 -2.39 -53.54
C SER A 420 9.49 -2.10 -52.15
N THR A 421 10.09 -0.92 -51.99
CA THR A 421 10.60 -0.45 -50.69
C THR A 421 9.46 -0.24 -49.70
N ILE A 422 8.40 0.47 -50.10
CA ILE A 422 7.21 0.69 -49.27
C ILE A 422 6.56 -0.65 -48.88
N GLU A 423 6.39 -1.58 -49.82
CA GLU A 423 5.83 -2.92 -49.53
C GLU A 423 6.67 -3.70 -48.51
N SER A 424 7.99 -3.58 -48.58
CA SER A 424 8.90 -4.16 -47.59
C SER A 424 8.74 -3.51 -46.21
N ASP A 425 8.57 -2.18 -46.16
CA ASP A 425 8.45 -1.41 -44.92
C ASP A 425 7.08 -1.56 -44.23
N LEU A 426 6.02 -1.91 -44.98
CA LEU A 426 4.70 -2.20 -44.43
C LEU A 426 4.69 -3.40 -43.47
N GLY A 427 5.61 -4.35 -43.62
CA GLY A 427 5.76 -5.50 -42.71
C GLY A 427 6.15 -5.05 -41.29
N PRO A 428 7.31 -4.40 -41.10
CA PRO A 428 7.71 -3.79 -39.84
C PRO A 428 6.68 -2.81 -39.27
N ALA A 429 6.05 -1.97 -40.11
CA ALA A 429 5.02 -1.04 -39.67
C ALA A 429 3.77 -1.76 -39.09
N ARG A 430 3.43 -2.94 -39.64
CA ARG A 430 2.37 -3.79 -39.09
C ARG A 430 2.74 -4.40 -37.73
N GLU A 431 3.98 -4.87 -37.58
CA GLU A 431 4.47 -5.38 -36.28
C GLU A 431 4.44 -4.27 -35.22
N GLN A 432 4.83 -3.04 -35.59
CA GLN A 432 4.72 -1.87 -34.72
C GLN A 432 3.27 -1.58 -34.34
N LEU A 433 2.32 -1.64 -35.28
CA LEU A 433 0.89 -1.48 -35.00
C LEU A 433 0.36 -2.53 -34.02
N GLU A 434 0.76 -3.80 -34.17
CA GLU A 434 0.39 -4.89 -33.27
C GLU A 434 0.94 -4.65 -31.85
N SER A 435 2.18 -4.16 -31.74
CA SER A 435 2.79 -3.74 -30.47
C SER A 435 2.02 -2.58 -29.81
N ILE A 436 1.69 -1.53 -30.59
CA ILE A 436 0.88 -0.38 -30.14
C ILE A 436 -0.50 -0.86 -29.62
N GLN A 437 -1.13 -1.79 -30.33
CA GLN A 437 -2.42 -2.36 -29.90
C GLN A 437 -2.31 -3.14 -28.59
N LEU A 438 -1.23 -3.91 -28.41
CA LEU A 438 -0.98 -4.62 -27.16
C LEU A 438 -0.82 -3.65 -25.98
N ILE A 439 0.01 -2.62 -26.14
CA ILE A 439 0.22 -1.57 -25.13
C ILE A 439 -1.10 -0.86 -24.82
N SER A 440 -1.89 -0.52 -25.84
CA SER A 440 -3.22 0.08 -25.69
C SER A 440 -4.16 -0.82 -24.88
N CYS A 441 -4.18 -2.13 -25.16
CA CYS A 441 -5.00 -3.09 -24.40
C CYS A 441 -4.55 -3.21 -22.94
N GLU A 442 -3.25 -3.14 -22.67
CA GLU A 442 -2.74 -3.11 -21.30
C GLU A 442 -3.19 -1.85 -20.55
N LEU A 443 -3.07 -0.67 -21.17
CA LEU A 443 -3.49 0.59 -20.56
C LEU A 443 -5.01 0.64 -20.32
N GLN A 444 -5.81 0.11 -21.26
CA GLN A 444 -7.27 -0.02 -21.11
C GLN A 444 -7.68 -0.81 -19.85
N ARG A 445 -6.87 -1.77 -19.41
CA ARG A 445 -7.15 -2.57 -18.21
C ARG A 445 -6.85 -1.86 -16.90
N LEU A 446 -6.13 -0.73 -16.94
CA LEU A 446 -5.71 0.04 -15.77
C LEU A 446 -6.57 1.29 -15.54
N THR A 447 -7.38 1.67 -16.52
CA THR A 447 -8.20 2.89 -16.49
C THR A 447 -9.69 2.57 -16.36
N THR A 448 -10.51 3.61 -16.25
CA THR A 448 -11.97 3.49 -16.18
C THR A 448 -12.57 3.06 -17.53
N GLU A 449 -13.73 2.41 -17.51
CA GLU A 449 -14.40 1.90 -18.72
C GLU A 449 -14.60 2.99 -19.79
N SER A 450 -14.92 4.22 -19.39
CA SER A 450 -15.06 5.35 -20.31
C SER A 450 -13.77 5.67 -21.05
N ARG A 451 -12.65 5.78 -20.33
CA ARG A 451 -11.33 6.08 -20.89
C ARG A 451 -10.77 4.89 -21.69
N ALA A 452 -11.05 3.66 -21.26
CA ALA A 452 -10.71 2.45 -22.00
C ALA A 452 -11.40 2.41 -23.38
N ASN A 453 -12.70 2.76 -23.43
CA ASN A 453 -13.44 2.86 -24.70
C ASN A 453 -12.86 3.95 -25.63
N GLN A 454 -12.34 5.04 -25.09
CA GLN A 454 -11.65 6.06 -25.86
C GLN A 454 -10.36 5.52 -26.50
N LEU A 455 -9.50 4.86 -25.71
CA LEU A 455 -8.27 4.22 -26.22
C LEU A 455 -8.58 3.15 -27.29
N ALA A 456 -9.63 2.36 -27.09
CA ALA A 456 -10.08 1.37 -28.06
C ALA A 456 -10.49 2.02 -29.39
N LYS A 457 -11.20 3.16 -29.33
CA LYS A 457 -11.59 3.93 -30.50
C LYS A 457 -10.38 4.50 -31.24
N GLU A 458 -9.44 5.14 -30.53
CA GLU A 458 -8.21 5.69 -31.11
C GLU A 458 -7.36 4.59 -31.78
N SER A 459 -7.29 3.41 -31.14
CA SER A 459 -6.56 2.25 -31.67
C SER A 459 -7.24 1.68 -32.93
N ALA A 460 -8.57 1.65 -32.97
CA ALA A 460 -9.33 1.22 -34.13
C ALA A 460 -9.22 2.22 -35.30
N GLU A 461 -9.13 3.52 -35.02
CA GLU A 461 -8.89 4.55 -36.03
C GLU A 461 -7.51 4.41 -36.66
N LEU A 462 -6.46 4.20 -35.86
CA LEU A 462 -5.10 3.96 -36.36
C LEU A 462 -5.02 2.68 -37.21
N LEU A 463 -5.68 1.59 -36.79
CA LEU A 463 -5.77 0.36 -37.58
C LEU A 463 -6.45 0.58 -38.93
N ARG A 464 -7.54 1.36 -38.96
CA ARG A 464 -8.23 1.70 -40.21
C ARG A 464 -7.36 2.55 -41.13
N TYR A 465 -6.61 3.49 -40.56
CA TYR A 465 -5.68 4.33 -41.31
C TYR A 465 -4.58 3.48 -41.95
N PHE A 466 -3.91 2.63 -41.17
CA PHE A 466 -2.90 1.69 -41.68
C PHE A 466 -3.45 0.83 -42.82
N ASN A 467 -4.62 0.19 -42.63
CA ASN A 467 -5.22 -0.66 -43.66
C ASN A 467 -5.56 0.11 -44.94
N SER A 468 -6.00 1.37 -44.83
CA SER A 468 -6.29 2.22 -45.98
C SER A 468 -5.03 2.54 -46.80
N VAL A 469 -3.92 2.85 -46.12
CA VAL A 469 -2.62 3.09 -46.79
C VAL A 469 -2.11 1.80 -47.42
N ALA A 470 -2.11 0.69 -46.68
CA ALA A 470 -1.67 -0.62 -47.17
C ALA A 470 -2.49 -1.07 -48.41
N ASP A 471 -3.81 -0.95 -48.37
CA ASP A 471 -4.68 -1.26 -49.52
C ASP A 471 -4.34 -0.39 -50.75
N THR A 472 -3.94 0.87 -50.53
CA THR A 472 -3.55 1.79 -51.60
C THR A 472 -2.21 1.37 -52.21
N VAL A 473 -1.22 1.03 -51.38
CA VAL A 473 0.07 0.48 -51.81
C VAL A 473 -0.13 -0.79 -52.63
N THR A 474 -0.90 -1.77 -52.13
CA THR A 474 -1.15 -3.03 -52.84
C THR A 474 -1.81 -2.80 -54.20
N LYS A 475 -2.82 -1.93 -54.29
CA LYS A 475 -3.46 -1.60 -55.58
C LYS A 475 -2.48 -0.98 -56.57
N LYS A 476 -1.54 -0.14 -56.10
CA LYS A 476 -0.51 0.48 -56.94
C LYS A 476 0.52 -0.54 -57.40
N ALA A 477 0.98 -1.42 -56.51
CA ALA A 477 1.90 -2.51 -56.83
C ALA A 477 1.33 -3.49 -57.86
N GLU A 478 0.06 -3.89 -57.70
CA GLU A 478 -0.63 -4.75 -58.66
C GLU A 478 -0.78 -4.10 -60.04
N LEU A 479 -1.14 -2.81 -60.06
CA LEU A 479 -1.31 -2.06 -61.31
C LEU A 479 0.02 -1.90 -62.06
N LEU A 480 1.10 -1.56 -61.36
CA LEU A 480 2.46 -1.50 -61.93
C LEU A 480 2.91 -2.87 -62.45
N SER A 481 2.84 -3.91 -61.62
CA SER A 481 3.23 -5.28 -61.99
C SER A 481 2.46 -5.80 -63.20
N LYS A 482 1.16 -5.47 -63.31
CA LYS A 482 0.33 -5.82 -64.47
C LYS A 482 0.81 -5.09 -65.71
N ALA A 483 1.01 -3.77 -65.62
CA ALA A 483 1.42 -2.93 -66.74
C ALA A 483 2.79 -3.36 -67.30
N GLU A 484 3.77 -3.66 -66.44
CA GLU A 484 5.09 -4.17 -66.84
C GLU A 484 5.01 -5.53 -67.54
N ARG A 485 4.32 -6.50 -66.93
CA ARG A 485 4.20 -7.85 -67.53
C ARG A 485 3.54 -7.78 -68.90
N GLN A 486 2.48 -6.99 -69.02
CA GLN A 486 1.77 -6.82 -70.29
C GLN A 486 2.63 -6.08 -71.30
N SER A 487 3.25 -4.95 -70.93
CA SER A 487 4.09 -4.18 -71.87
C SER A 487 5.24 -5.02 -72.40
N ARG A 488 5.94 -5.75 -71.54
CA ARG A 488 7.04 -6.65 -71.93
C ARG A 488 6.61 -7.70 -72.93
N LEU A 489 5.48 -8.38 -72.71
CA LEU A 489 4.94 -9.36 -73.65
C LEU A 489 4.69 -8.73 -75.03
N ILE A 490 4.14 -7.52 -75.06
CA ILE A 490 3.87 -6.82 -76.32
C ILE A 490 5.16 -6.41 -77.01
N PHE A 491 6.16 -5.93 -76.27
CA PHE A 491 7.49 -5.65 -76.83
C PHE A 491 8.08 -6.89 -77.50
N ASP A 492 8.07 -8.04 -76.82
CA ASP A 492 8.60 -9.30 -77.34
C ASP A 492 7.86 -9.75 -78.62
N VAL A 493 6.52 -9.62 -78.66
CA VAL A 493 5.70 -9.97 -79.85
C VAL A 493 5.95 -8.98 -81.00
N LEU A 494 6.11 -7.69 -80.71
CA LEU A 494 6.45 -6.70 -81.74
C LEU A 494 7.85 -6.94 -82.30
N ASP A 495 8.81 -7.34 -81.47
CA ASP A 495 10.16 -7.73 -81.93
C ASP A 495 10.11 -8.94 -82.86
N PHE A 496 9.34 -9.98 -82.52
CA PHE A 496 9.12 -11.12 -83.42
C PHE A 496 8.64 -10.70 -84.80
N TRP A 497 7.61 -9.86 -84.88
CA TRP A 497 7.14 -9.39 -86.20
C TRP A 497 8.14 -8.47 -86.88
N ILE A 498 8.88 -7.67 -86.11
CA ILE A 498 9.94 -6.86 -86.70
C ILE A 498 10.97 -7.76 -87.40
N ASP A 499 11.40 -8.83 -86.75
CA ASP A 499 12.34 -9.77 -87.35
C ASP A 499 11.71 -10.49 -88.56
N TRP A 500 10.47 -10.98 -88.42
CA TRP A 500 9.75 -11.67 -89.51
C TRP A 500 9.57 -10.81 -90.76
N PHE A 501 9.10 -9.57 -90.62
CA PHE A 501 8.93 -8.68 -91.77
C PHE A 501 10.28 -8.33 -92.41
N ASN A 502 11.35 -8.12 -91.62
CA ASN A 502 12.69 -7.90 -92.17
C ASN A 502 13.17 -9.11 -92.99
N GLU A 503 13.01 -10.33 -92.47
CA GLU A 503 13.37 -11.56 -93.17
C GLU A 503 12.59 -11.72 -94.49
N VAL A 504 11.29 -11.44 -94.48
CA VAL A 504 10.44 -11.52 -95.68
C VAL A 504 10.80 -10.43 -96.69
N GLN A 505 11.08 -9.20 -96.24
CA GLN A 505 11.58 -8.14 -97.12
C GLN A 505 12.89 -8.55 -97.78
N GLU A 506 13.84 -9.09 -97.01
CA GLU A 506 15.11 -9.59 -97.54
C GLU A 506 14.89 -10.74 -98.54
N GLN A 507 13.96 -11.66 -98.25
CA GLN A 507 13.57 -12.73 -99.17
C GLN A 507 13.01 -12.19 -100.49
N ILE A 508 12.15 -11.17 -100.46
CA ILE A 508 11.54 -10.56 -101.66
C ILE A 508 12.60 -9.85 -102.50
N VAL A 509 13.47 -9.06 -101.86
CA VAL A 509 14.53 -8.28 -102.52
C VAL A 509 15.60 -9.18 -103.14
N ASN A 510 15.98 -10.26 -102.46
CA ASN A 510 17.01 -11.18 -102.93
C ASN A 510 16.49 -12.29 -103.85
N ALA A 511 15.17 -12.46 -103.96
CA ALA A 511 14.64 -13.55 -104.77
C ALA A 511 14.87 -13.31 -106.27
N GLU A 512 15.01 -14.41 -107.00
CA GLU A 512 15.48 -14.41 -108.39
C GLU A 512 14.64 -13.51 -109.31
N LYS A 513 15.28 -12.98 -110.35
CA LYS A 513 14.59 -12.25 -111.43
C LYS A 513 13.55 -13.15 -112.12
N PRO A 514 12.55 -12.57 -112.81
CA PRO A 514 11.57 -13.35 -113.56
C PRO A 514 12.25 -14.36 -114.51
N ALA A 515 11.89 -15.64 -114.39
CA ALA A 515 12.44 -16.70 -115.22
C ALA A 515 12.00 -16.54 -116.68
N VAL A 516 12.87 -16.92 -117.62
CA VAL A 516 12.57 -16.92 -119.06
C VAL A 516 11.67 -18.09 -119.45
N ASP A 517 11.80 -19.22 -118.74
CA ASP A 517 10.96 -20.40 -118.93
C ASP A 517 9.57 -20.19 -118.31
N ILE A 518 8.52 -20.43 -119.09
CA ILE A 518 7.14 -20.12 -118.72
C ILE A 518 6.63 -20.97 -117.54
N GLU A 519 7.09 -22.22 -117.40
CA GLU A 519 6.68 -23.09 -116.28
C GLU A 519 7.40 -22.71 -114.98
N GLN A 520 8.69 -22.36 -115.05
CA GLN A 520 9.42 -21.80 -113.91
C GLN A 520 8.84 -20.45 -113.46
N LEU A 521 8.44 -19.60 -114.40
CA LEU A 521 7.81 -18.32 -114.09
C LEU A 521 6.43 -18.50 -113.42
N LYS A 522 5.61 -19.46 -113.88
CA LYS A 522 4.37 -19.85 -113.18
C LYS A 522 4.66 -20.30 -111.75
N GLN A 523 5.74 -21.05 -111.53
CA GLN A 523 6.13 -21.50 -110.20
C GLN A 523 6.56 -20.32 -109.30
N GLN A 524 7.37 -19.40 -109.80
CA GLN A 524 7.75 -18.17 -109.08
C GLN A 524 6.51 -17.35 -108.68
N LEU A 525 5.56 -17.20 -109.60
CA LEU A 525 4.31 -16.45 -109.37
C LEU A 525 3.41 -17.13 -108.34
N LYS A 526 3.33 -18.48 -108.36
CA LYS A 526 2.63 -19.25 -107.33
C LYS A 526 3.28 -19.08 -105.95
N GLN A 527 4.60 -19.18 -105.86
CA GLN A 527 5.35 -19.01 -104.61
C GLN A 527 5.18 -17.58 -104.06
N GLN A 528 5.27 -16.57 -104.92
CA GLN A 528 5.07 -15.18 -104.51
C GLN A 528 3.65 -14.93 -103.98
N ARG A 529 2.62 -15.51 -104.63
CA ARG A 529 1.24 -15.40 -104.14
C ARG A 529 1.05 -16.06 -102.77
N GLN A 530 1.66 -17.23 -102.56
CA GLN A 530 1.66 -17.88 -101.24
C GLN A 530 2.34 -17.01 -100.18
N LEU A 531 3.49 -16.41 -100.49
CA LEU A 531 4.16 -15.48 -99.59
C LEU A 531 3.30 -14.23 -99.30
N ASN A 532 2.60 -13.69 -100.30
CA ASN A 532 1.68 -12.56 -100.10
C ASN A 532 0.46 -12.94 -99.23
N ASP A 533 -0.03 -14.18 -99.33
CA ASP A 533 -1.08 -14.69 -98.45
C ASP A 533 -0.58 -14.79 -97.00
N GLU A 534 0.65 -15.25 -96.80
CA GLU A 534 1.33 -15.27 -95.50
C GLU A 534 1.53 -13.85 -94.93
N ILE A 535 2.05 -12.91 -95.73
CA ILE A 535 2.15 -11.48 -95.36
C ILE A 535 0.78 -10.92 -94.97
N SER A 536 -0.26 -11.24 -95.73
CA SER A 536 -1.62 -10.78 -95.42
C SER A 536 -2.15 -11.37 -94.11
N SER A 537 -1.85 -12.65 -93.84
CA SER A 537 -2.19 -13.31 -92.58
C SER A 537 -1.49 -12.67 -91.38
N GLU A 538 -0.16 -12.49 -91.44
CA GLU A 538 0.62 -11.88 -90.37
C GLU A 538 0.25 -10.41 -90.15
N ARG A 539 -0.09 -9.66 -91.21
CA ARG A 539 -0.63 -8.29 -91.09
C ARG A 539 -1.95 -8.24 -90.33
N ASN A 540 -2.82 -9.23 -90.51
CA ASN A 540 -4.06 -9.32 -89.74
C ASN A 540 -3.77 -9.63 -88.27
N GLY A 541 -2.85 -10.55 -87.98
CA GLY A 541 -2.38 -10.82 -86.62
C GLY A 541 -1.79 -9.58 -85.94
N LEU A 542 -0.95 -8.83 -86.66
CA LEU A 542 -0.40 -7.55 -86.20
C LEU A 542 -1.51 -6.55 -85.86
N ARG A 543 -2.55 -6.44 -86.70
CA ARG A 543 -3.68 -5.53 -86.42
C ARG A 543 -4.37 -5.86 -85.10
N ASP A 544 -4.62 -7.14 -84.82
CA ASP A 544 -5.24 -7.55 -83.56
C ASP A 544 -4.34 -7.19 -82.38
N MET A 545 -3.03 -7.42 -82.49
CA MET A 545 -2.09 -7.07 -81.44
C MET A 545 -1.90 -5.56 -81.26
N ILE A 546 -2.03 -4.75 -82.31
CA ILE A 546 -2.07 -3.28 -82.18
C ILE A 546 -3.23 -2.84 -81.29
N THR A 547 -4.38 -3.53 -81.34
CA THR A 547 -5.50 -3.23 -80.45
C THR A 547 -5.19 -3.54 -78.99
N GLU A 548 -4.49 -4.65 -78.72
CA GLU A 548 -4.02 -5.01 -77.39
C GLU A 548 -2.90 -4.07 -76.90
N ALA A 549 -1.96 -3.69 -77.79
CA ALA A 549 -0.93 -2.69 -77.51
C ALA A 549 -1.53 -1.34 -77.16
N SER A 550 -2.63 -0.93 -77.80
CA SER A 550 -3.36 0.28 -77.46
C SER A 550 -4.03 0.21 -76.09
N LYS A 551 -4.48 -0.98 -75.65
CA LYS A 551 -4.99 -1.18 -74.28
C LYS A 551 -3.86 -1.05 -73.27
N VAL A 552 -2.74 -1.73 -73.48
CA VAL A 552 -1.58 -1.68 -72.59
C VAL A 552 -0.94 -0.29 -72.55
N ALA A 553 -0.89 0.43 -73.68
CA ALA A 553 -0.47 1.81 -73.73
C ALA A 553 -1.34 2.73 -72.85
N ARG A 554 -2.65 2.47 -72.77
CA ARG A 554 -3.54 3.18 -71.83
C ARG A 554 -3.27 2.77 -70.39
N ASP A 555 -3.10 1.49 -70.10
CA ASP A 555 -2.77 1.01 -68.76
C ASP A 555 -1.41 1.60 -68.27
N LEU A 556 -0.42 1.71 -69.16
CA LEU A 556 0.84 2.41 -68.93
C LEU A 556 0.65 3.92 -68.75
N ASN A 557 -0.29 4.55 -69.44
CA ASN A 557 -0.60 5.97 -69.18
C ASN A 557 -1.32 6.18 -67.83
N LEU A 558 -2.05 5.15 -67.36
CA LEU A 558 -2.66 5.15 -66.03
C LEU A 558 -1.60 4.89 -64.94
N THR A 559 -0.49 4.22 -65.27
CA THR A 559 0.71 4.29 -64.44
C THR A 559 1.29 5.69 -64.58
N LEU A 560 1.39 6.35 -63.44
CA LEU A 560 2.11 7.60 -63.28
C LEU A 560 3.55 7.39 -63.82
N GLY A 561 4.18 8.34 -64.54
CA GLY A 561 5.50 8.14 -65.21
C GLY A 561 5.59 7.07 -66.32
N GLY A 562 4.53 6.32 -66.61
CA GLY A 562 4.48 5.37 -67.73
C GLY A 562 4.28 6.02 -69.10
N GLN A 563 4.32 7.36 -69.18
CA GLN A 563 4.26 8.11 -70.44
C GLN A 563 5.44 7.77 -71.36
N GLU A 564 6.66 7.65 -70.82
CA GLU A 564 7.83 7.22 -71.61
C GLU A 564 7.65 5.80 -72.14
N GLY A 565 7.18 4.88 -71.28
CA GLY A 565 6.88 3.51 -71.68
C GLY A 565 5.75 3.42 -72.71
N GLN A 566 4.72 4.26 -72.55
CA GLN A 566 3.63 4.41 -73.51
C GLN A 566 4.14 4.93 -74.86
N GLU A 567 4.95 5.99 -74.85
CA GLU A 567 5.52 6.58 -76.06
C GLU A 567 6.44 5.59 -76.78
N ALA A 568 7.30 4.89 -76.04
CA ALA A 568 8.16 3.84 -76.57
C ALA A 568 7.35 2.70 -77.21
N LEU A 569 6.28 2.26 -76.55
CA LEU A 569 5.39 1.22 -77.06
C LEU A 569 4.68 1.68 -78.35
N LEU A 570 4.09 2.87 -78.35
CA LEU A 570 3.38 3.43 -79.51
C LEU A 570 4.34 3.67 -80.69
N THR A 571 5.56 4.12 -80.42
CA THR A 571 6.59 4.29 -81.45
C THR A 571 6.98 2.96 -82.09
N LYS A 572 7.15 1.90 -81.29
CA LYS A 572 7.44 0.57 -81.80
C LYS A 572 6.27 0.00 -82.61
N VAL A 573 5.03 0.18 -82.13
CA VAL A 573 3.81 -0.18 -82.86
C VAL A 573 3.77 0.48 -84.24
N GLU A 574 4.00 1.78 -84.33
CA GLU A 574 3.97 2.48 -85.62
C GLU A 574 5.11 2.04 -86.54
N ARG A 575 6.30 1.78 -85.98
CA ARG A 575 7.42 1.20 -86.74
C ARG A 575 7.05 -0.16 -87.34
N THR A 576 6.52 -1.09 -86.54
CA THR A 576 6.14 -2.44 -87.02
C THR A 576 5.04 -2.35 -88.07
N LYS A 577 4.04 -1.47 -87.86
CA LYS A 577 2.98 -1.22 -88.83
C LYS A 577 3.50 -0.71 -90.17
N LYS A 578 4.39 0.30 -90.16
CA LYS A 578 5.00 0.84 -91.38
C LYS A 578 5.75 -0.24 -92.15
N MET A 579 6.54 -1.04 -91.45
CA MET A 579 7.33 -2.11 -92.07
C MET A 579 6.43 -3.22 -92.65
N ALA A 580 5.32 -3.51 -92.00
CA ALA A 580 4.32 -4.45 -92.52
C ALA A 580 3.63 -3.92 -93.81
N GLU A 581 3.40 -2.61 -93.91
CA GLU A 581 2.90 -1.94 -95.12
C GLU A 581 3.93 -2.01 -96.25
N GLU A 582 5.19 -1.62 -95.98
CA GLU A 582 6.30 -1.70 -96.95
C GLU A 582 6.54 -3.13 -97.46
N THR A 583 6.46 -4.13 -96.59
CA THR A 583 6.62 -5.55 -96.97
C THR A 583 5.51 -5.99 -97.95
N ALA A 584 4.27 -5.55 -97.71
CA ALA A 584 3.16 -5.87 -98.58
C ALA A 584 3.24 -5.13 -99.93
N GLU A 585 3.73 -3.89 -99.94
CA GLU A 585 4.00 -3.15 -101.16
C GLU A 585 5.07 -3.86 -102.01
N LEU A 586 6.22 -4.23 -101.42
CA LEU A 586 7.27 -5.00 -102.09
C LEU A 586 6.74 -6.34 -102.65
N GLY A 587 5.92 -7.05 -101.89
CA GLY A 587 5.30 -8.30 -102.33
C GLY A 587 4.33 -8.09 -103.52
N SER A 588 3.58 -6.99 -103.52
CA SER A 588 2.68 -6.61 -104.61
C SER A 588 3.45 -6.17 -105.86
N GLU A 589 4.50 -5.36 -105.70
CA GLU A 589 5.36 -4.92 -106.80
C GLU A 589 6.02 -6.10 -107.50
N ARG A 590 6.64 -7.01 -106.73
CA ARG A 590 7.23 -8.24 -107.27
C ARG A 590 6.20 -9.12 -107.99
N THR A 591 4.97 -9.19 -107.47
CA THR A 591 3.88 -9.93 -108.14
C THR A 591 3.54 -9.30 -109.48
N ALA A 592 3.42 -7.97 -109.53
CA ALA A 592 3.15 -7.24 -110.77
C ALA A 592 4.27 -7.43 -111.80
N GLU A 593 5.55 -7.42 -111.37
CA GLU A 593 6.70 -7.70 -112.23
C GLU A 593 6.64 -9.12 -112.82
N LEU A 594 6.36 -10.14 -111.98
CA LEU A 594 6.22 -11.53 -112.43
C LEU A 594 5.01 -11.71 -113.36
N GLU A 595 3.89 -11.05 -113.10
CA GLU A 595 2.69 -11.09 -113.95
C GLU A 595 2.93 -10.43 -115.32
N GLN A 596 3.62 -9.29 -115.34
CA GLN A 596 4.02 -8.63 -116.58
C GLN A 596 4.97 -9.52 -117.38
N ALA A 597 6.01 -10.07 -116.74
CA ALA A 597 6.93 -11.01 -117.38
C ALA A 597 6.18 -12.25 -117.91
N PHE A 598 5.20 -12.75 -117.17
CA PHE A 598 4.42 -13.92 -117.57
C PHE A 598 3.54 -13.62 -118.78
N ALA A 599 2.93 -12.44 -118.86
CA ALA A 599 2.17 -12.00 -120.02
C ALA A 599 3.06 -11.92 -121.27
N LEU A 600 4.24 -11.29 -121.16
CA LEU A 600 5.22 -11.19 -122.25
C LEU A 600 5.75 -12.56 -122.68
N ALA A 601 6.10 -13.44 -121.73
CA ALA A 601 6.57 -14.78 -122.03
C ALA A 601 5.49 -15.62 -122.75
N LYS A 602 4.23 -15.47 -122.35
CA LYS A 602 3.08 -16.12 -123.02
C LYS A 602 2.84 -15.58 -124.43
N GLU A 603 3.00 -14.28 -124.63
CA GLU A 603 2.92 -13.67 -125.97
C GLU A 603 4.06 -14.17 -126.86
N LEU A 604 5.30 -14.19 -126.36
CA LEU A 604 6.45 -14.73 -127.06
C LEU A 604 6.30 -16.21 -127.40
N ASP A 605 5.81 -17.04 -126.46
CA ASP A 605 5.55 -18.47 -126.68
C ASP A 605 4.49 -18.69 -127.78
N SER A 606 3.44 -17.86 -127.79
CA SER A 606 2.41 -17.87 -128.84
C SER A 606 2.99 -17.46 -130.21
N GLU A 607 3.76 -16.37 -130.27
CA GLU A 607 4.41 -15.92 -131.51
C GLU A 607 5.43 -16.94 -132.03
N TYR A 608 6.22 -17.53 -131.14
CA TYR A 608 7.19 -18.58 -131.46
C TYR A 608 6.48 -19.83 -132.00
N THR A 609 5.36 -20.22 -131.39
CA THR A 609 4.52 -21.33 -131.88
C THR A 609 3.95 -21.02 -133.26
N GLU A 610 3.40 -19.81 -133.47
CA GLU A 610 2.88 -19.38 -134.78
C GLU A 610 3.98 -19.37 -135.85
N LEU A 611 5.18 -18.89 -135.51
CA LEU A 611 6.33 -18.90 -136.41
C LEU A 611 6.76 -20.33 -136.75
N ASN A 612 6.88 -21.22 -135.76
CA ASN A 612 7.20 -22.62 -136.01
C ASN A 612 6.14 -23.30 -136.87
N ASP A 613 4.85 -23.11 -136.57
CA ASP A 613 3.74 -23.64 -137.39
C ASP A 613 3.80 -23.13 -138.84
N TYR A 614 4.16 -21.85 -139.03
CA TYR A 614 4.37 -21.25 -140.34
C TYR A 614 5.58 -21.87 -141.06
N MET A 615 6.72 -22.04 -140.38
CA MET A 615 7.92 -22.66 -140.92
C MET A 615 7.68 -24.13 -141.26
N ASP A 616 7.01 -24.90 -140.39
CA ASP A 616 6.59 -26.28 -140.64
C ASP A 616 5.62 -26.37 -141.83
N GLY A 617 4.73 -25.39 -141.97
CA GLY A 617 3.86 -25.25 -143.13
C GLY A 617 4.65 -25.02 -144.42
N PHE A 618 5.65 -24.14 -144.35
CA PHE A 618 6.53 -23.82 -145.46
C PHE A 618 7.43 -24.99 -145.86
N GLU A 619 8.04 -25.69 -144.90
CA GLU A 619 8.82 -26.91 -145.14
C GLU A 619 7.96 -28.00 -145.80
N ARG A 620 6.71 -28.17 -145.36
CA ARG A 620 5.75 -29.07 -146.02
C ARG A 620 5.48 -28.68 -147.47
N GLU A 621 5.27 -27.39 -147.78
CA GLU A 621 5.03 -26.89 -149.14
C GLU A 621 6.26 -27.09 -150.04
N LEU A 622 7.47 -26.86 -149.52
CA LEU A 622 8.73 -27.15 -150.22
C LEU A 622 8.93 -28.64 -150.48
N CYS A 623 8.71 -29.50 -149.48
CA CYS A 623 8.81 -30.95 -149.63
C CYS A 623 7.76 -31.52 -150.61
N ALA A 624 6.62 -30.86 -150.76
CA ALA A 624 5.58 -31.23 -151.72
C ALA A 624 5.89 -30.80 -153.17
N CYS A 625 6.91 -29.97 -153.40
CA CYS A 625 7.32 -29.58 -154.75
C CYS A 625 7.99 -30.75 -155.50
N ASP A 626 7.59 -30.97 -156.74
CA ASP A 626 8.17 -32.00 -157.59
C ASP A 626 9.67 -31.70 -157.91
N PRO A 627 10.57 -32.69 -157.85
CA PRO A 627 11.98 -32.49 -158.15
C PRO A 627 12.20 -32.07 -159.62
N ILE A 628 12.94 -30.97 -159.81
CA ILE A 628 13.26 -30.44 -161.15
C ILE A 628 14.19 -31.41 -161.88
N THR A 629 13.75 -31.94 -163.01
CA THR A 629 14.53 -32.83 -163.88
C THR A 629 14.67 -32.23 -165.28
N THR A 630 15.73 -32.61 -166.01
CA THR A 630 16.11 -32.02 -167.31
C THR A 630 15.12 -32.24 -168.45
N GLY A 631 14.07 -33.04 -168.25
CA GLY A 631 13.06 -33.39 -169.25
C GLY A 631 11.68 -32.71 -169.10
N MET A 632 11.50 -31.79 -168.15
CA MET A 632 10.18 -31.21 -167.88
C MET A 632 9.75 -30.15 -168.92
N PRO A 633 8.46 -30.12 -169.34
CA PRO A 633 7.95 -29.13 -170.29
C PRO A 633 8.15 -27.69 -169.80
N ALA A 634 8.51 -26.77 -170.70
CA ALA A 634 8.78 -25.36 -170.38
C ALA A 634 7.64 -24.67 -169.59
N LYS A 635 6.38 -25.05 -169.85
CA LYS A 635 5.20 -24.51 -169.12
C LYS A 635 5.19 -24.92 -167.64
N VAL A 636 5.64 -26.13 -167.32
CA VAL A 636 5.73 -26.65 -165.94
C VAL A 636 6.91 -26.00 -165.21
N LEU A 637 8.06 -25.87 -165.88
CA LEU A 637 9.22 -25.14 -165.34
C LEU A 637 8.88 -23.67 -165.07
N LEU A 638 8.13 -23.01 -165.97
CA LEU A 638 7.63 -21.64 -165.77
C LEU A 638 6.64 -21.55 -164.60
N ALA A 639 5.74 -22.52 -164.44
CA ALA A 639 4.81 -22.57 -163.31
C ALA A 639 5.54 -22.80 -161.98
N GLN A 640 6.54 -23.70 -161.94
CA GLN A 640 7.39 -23.92 -160.77
C GLN A 640 8.25 -22.69 -160.46
N GLN A 641 8.82 -22.03 -161.48
CA GLN A 641 9.56 -20.79 -161.30
C GLN A 641 8.66 -19.67 -160.76
N GLN A 642 7.43 -19.55 -161.26
CA GLN A 642 6.43 -18.60 -160.73
C GLN A 642 6.07 -18.92 -159.28
N HIS A 643 5.85 -20.19 -158.96
CA HIS A 643 5.58 -20.65 -157.59
C HIS A 643 6.76 -20.39 -156.65
N ASN A 644 7.99 -20.74 -157.03
CA ASN A 644 9.22 -20.44 -156.29
C ASN A 644 9.43 -18.92 -156.09
N ASN A 645 9.04 -18.10 -157.07
CA ASN A 645 9.08 -16.64 -156.95
C ASN A 645 8.03 -16.11 -155.97
N VAL A 646 6.82 -16.69 -155.94
CA VAL A 646 5.77 -16.35 -154.95
C VAL A 646 6.22 -16.75 -153.54
N ILE A 647 6.74 -17.96 -153.38
CA ILE A 647 7.34 -18.47 -152.14
C ILE A 647 8.46 -17.54 -151.67
N SER A 648 9.42 -17.23 -152.55
CA SER A 648 10.54 -16.32 -152.24
C SER A 648 10.05 -14.93 -151.83
N LYS A 649 9.00 -14.42 -152.48
CA LYS A 649 8.39 -13.13 -152.14
C LYS A 649 7.72 -13.16 -150.76
N ASN A 650 7.00 -14.23 -150.44
CA ASN A 650 6.33 -14.41 -149.14
C ASN A 650 7.35 -14.53 -147.99
N LEU A 651 8.43 -15.28 -148.19
CA LEU A 651 9.55 -15.32 -147.23
C LEU A 651 10.17 -13.94 -147.02
N LEU A 652 10.37 -13.18 -148.08
CA LEU A 652 10.93 -11.83 -148.00
C LEU A 652 10.02 -10.89 -147.19
N LEU A 653 8.70 -10.99 -147.40
CA LEU A 653 7.69 -10.22 -146.65
C LEU A 653 7.71 -10.58 -145.16
N LYS A 654 7.75 -11.88 -144.82
CA LYS A 654 7.77 -12.31 -143.41
C LYS A 654 9.12 -12.00 -142.73
N ASN A 655 10.24 -12.10 -143.45
CA ASN A 655 11.56 -11.67 -142.95
C ASN A 655 11.60 -10.16 -142.68
N ASN A 656 11.05 -9.35 -143.58
CA ASN A 656 10.94 -7.91 -143.36
C ASN A 656 10.05 -7.58 -142.15
N PHE A 657 8.94 -8.29 -141.97
CA PHE A 657 8.09 -8.16 -140.78
C PHE A 657 8.86 -8.45 -139.48
N PHE A 658 9.62 -9.55 -139.40
CA PHE A 658 10.43 -9.85 -138.21
C PHE A 658 11.56 -8.84 -137.99
N LYS A 659 12.18 -8.32 -139.06
CA LYS A 659 13.16 -7.23 -138.94
C LYS A 659 12.55 -5.98 -138.35
N GLU A 660 11.40 -5.54 -138.86
CA GLU A 660 10.68 -4.39 -138.30
C GLU A 660 10.29 -4.63 -136.84
N TYR A 661 9.76 -5.82 -136.52
CA TYR A 661 9.37 -6.20 -135.16
C TYR A 661 10.55 -6.18 -134.17
N SER A 662 11.71 -6.73 -134.57
CA SER A 662 12.94 -6.71 -133.76
C SER A 662 13.51 -5.30 -133.56
N SER A 663 13.21 -4.37 -134.47
CA SER A 663 13.68 -2.98 -134.40
C SER A 663 12.83 -2.12 -133.46
N THR A 664 11.58 -2.51 -133.23
CA THR A 664 10.63 -1.77 -132.40
C THR A 664 10.60 -2.21 -130.94
N ASN A 665 11.06 -3.43 -130.64
CA ASN A 665 10.97 -4.05 -129.30
C ASN A 665 12.34 -4.32 -128.63
N SER A 666 13.45 -3.79 -129.16
CA SER A 666 14.76 -3.69 -128.46
C SER A 666 14.90 -2.33 -127.79
#